data_AF-C0NTW9-F1
#
_entry.id   AF-C0NTW9-F1
#
_cell.length_a   1.000
_cell.length_b   1.000
_cell.length_c   1.000
_cell.angle_alpha   90.00
_cell.angle_beta   90.00
_cell.angle_gamma   90.00
#
_symmetry.space_group_name_H-M   'P 1'
#
loop_
_entity.id
_entity.type
_entity.pdbx_description
1 polymer ?
#
loop_
_entity_poly.entity_id
_entity_poly.type
_entity_poly.pdbx_seq_one_letter_code
_entity_poly.pdbx_strand_id
1 'polypeptide(L)'
;MSTMCFSYVLLGALRSEAGCPRFRCFNHLGLGAGSPSFAPMTRLLQLNSLQGRFTIGAETQESSTRLAAMQWSMPGRMGSLGPDLPMFPQSFLGGAYPRSSRAVSRACNPTGSAGEDIRSVDLAASVAHSRGRSAMVIMFRRKDSKLSTNDEKDDRESFVSTSSTRTSNASMKVPMTIKTVNGGSVTIPEVPVAPPPDPNLDPAAYLRSIHSVRQRSRAVMKKAKRNQLNHFDIDFSKFADTAQYVASIIKRDYAPDYHAIPAHSRWHHFDVGGRPRINQLLQSWPSTIDTFERTRRLIDLFLISVLLDAGSGSKWSYKSKESGRIYRRSEGLAVASLEMFKTGLFSSDPTEPCQVDGAGLKKVTVGQLAKGMQHSENNPLPGLEGRAGLLIRLSEALNNQEFFGVDARPGNMLDYLLSHHTTLASSVPIISIPTLWSVLMDGLSSIWPPSRTQVDGVSIGDAWHCSVIASPPASKSWESIVPFHKLTQWLCYSLMAPMTKVMKIQFSGTGLLTGLPEYRNGGLLIDMGLLNLKREDAERGIQAYKSNSMIKGQPNVEVVPLFTVDDDVIVEWRALTVGFLDELLEEVNNLLGLPSAERLTLAQMLEAGTWKGGREIAEVSRPNTKEAPIMILSDGTVF
;
A
#
# COMPACT_ATOMS: atom_id res chain seq x y z
N MET A 1 21.60 30.81 37.08
CA MET A 1 20.87 31.01 38.35
C MET A 1 19.77 29.96 38.42
N SER A 2 19.65 29.22 39.53
CA SER A 2 18.50 28.40 39.98
C SER A 2 17.86 27.36 39.00
N THR A 3 17.70 26.06 39.32
CA THR A 3 18.00 25.29 40.54
C THR A 3 18.22 23.80 40.18
N MET A 4 18.93 23.07 41.05
CA MET A 4 19.23 21.62 40.98
C MET A 4 18.00 20.70 41.14
N CYS A 5 18.12 19.40 40.82
CA CYS A 5 18.30 18.35 41.87
C CYS A 5 18.39 16.88 41.36
N PHE A 6 19.50 16.20 41.68
CA PHE A 6 19.70 14.77 42.13
C PHE A 6 19.08 13.57 41.37
N SER A 7 19.57 12.32 41.42
CA SER A 7 20.87 11.61 41.62
C SER A 7 20.56 10.09 41.48
N TYR A 8 21.37 9.18 40.94
CA TYR A 8 22.52 8.42 41.51
C TYR A 8 22.92 7.42 40.37
N VAL A 9 24.16 7.33 39.87
CA VAL A 9 25.36 6.65 40.41
C VAL A 9 25.17 5.17 40.80
N LEU A 10 25.75 4.25 40.02
CA LEU A 10 26.75 3.30 40.53
C LEU A 10 27.64 2.75 39.40
N LEU A 11 28.95 2.74 39.61
CA LEU A 11 29.98 2.14 38.75
C LEU A 11 30.67 1.04 39.54
N GLY A 12 30.88 -0.13 38.94
CA GLY A 12 31.59 -1.25 39.55
C GLY A 12 32.66 -1.79 38.60
N ALA A 13 33.92 -1.69 39.01
CA ALA A 13 35.06 -2.27 38.31
C ALA A 13 35.87 -3.12 39.30
N LEU A 14 36.42 -4.26 38.86
CA LEU A 14 37.57 -4.94 39.47
C LEU A 14 38.18 -5.98 38.50
N ARG A 15 39.48 -6.27 38.67
CA ARG A 15 40.33 -7.09 37.78
C ARG A 15 40.51 -8.53 38.28
N SER A 16 40.88 -9.47 37.38
CA SER A 16 41.87 -10.57 37.54
C SER A 16 41.82 -11.44 36.26
N GLU A 17 42.78 -11.42 35.34
CA GLU A 17 44.09 -12.13 35.27
C GLU A 17 44.08 -13.61 34.80
N ALA A 18 44.78 -13.83 33.67
CA ALA A 18 45.67 -14.97 33.30
C ALA A 18 45.16 -16.38 32.87
N GLY A 19 45.69 -16.84 31.72
CA GLY A 19 45.87 -18.25 31.30
C GLY A 19 44.76 -18.84 30.40
N CYS A 20 45.02 -19.72 29.41
CA CYS A 20 46.25 -20.16 28.72
C CYS A 20 45.82 -20.82 27.36
N PRO A 21 46.61 -20.86 26.28
CA PRO A 21 46.12 -21.27 24.95
C PRO A 21 46.56 -22.68 24.49
N ARG A 22 45.77 -23.28 23.57
CA ARG A 22 46.12 -24.16 22.42
C ARG A 22 45.14 -25.33 22.23
N PHE A 23 44.64 -25.46 21.00
CA PHE A 23 44.44 -26.76 20.35
C PHE A 23 45.00 -26.69 18.92
N ARG A 24 45.71 -27.73 18.50
CA ARG A 24 46.37 -27.85 17.17
C ARG A 24 46.49 -29.34 16.83
N CYS A 25 45.95 -29.77 15.70
CA CYS A 25 46.16 -31.05 14.98
C CYS A 25 45.18 -31.07 13.77
N PHE A 26 45.47 -31.59 12.58
CA PHE A 26 46.75 -31.97 11.93
C PHE A 26 46.56 -31.95 10.38
N ASN A 27 47.68 -31.98 9.65
CA ASN A 27 47.86 -31.79 8.19
C ASN A 27 46.95 -32.58 7.22
N HIS A 28 46.82 -32.05 5.98
CA HIS A 28 47.38 -32.75 4.81
C HIS A 28 47.85 -31.80 3.68
N LEU A 29 48.88 -32.23 2.94
CA LEU A 29 49.62 -31.46 1.93
C LEU A 29 49.09 -31.64 0.49
N GLY A 30 49.30 -30.63 -0.35
CA GLY A 30 49.20 -30.69 -1.83
C GLY A 30 49.97 -29.53 -2.47
N LEU A 31 50.93 -29.81 -3.35
CA LEU A 31 51.88 -28.85 -3.95
C LEU A 31 51.61 -28.58 -5.44
N GLY A 32 52.03 -27.40 -5.93
CA GLY A 32 52.05 -27.00 -7.36
C GLY A 32 51.65 -25.53 -7.54
N ALA A 33 52.51 -24.52 -7.51
CA ALA A 33 53.63 -24.17 -8.40
C ALA A 33 53.21 -23.56 -9.77
N GLY A 34 53.58 -22.29 -10.05
CA GLY A 34 53.73 -21.81 -11.44
C GLY A 34 53.24 -20.41 -11.86
N SER A 35 53.93 -19.34 -11.43
CA SER A 35 54.29 -18.18 -12.31
C SER A 35 53.15 -17.22 -12.80
N PRO A 36 53.41 -16.05 -13.45
CA PRO A 36 52.99 -14.79 -12.82
C PRO A 36 52.29 -13.74 -13.73
N SER A 37 52.00 -12.58 -13.13
CA SER A 37 51.73 -11.25 -13.75
C SER A 37 50.53 -11.10 -14.69
N PHE A 38 49.50 -10.39 -14.20
CA PHE A 38 48.87 -9.29 -14.93
C PHE A 38 48.36 -8.24 -13.93
N ALA A 39 48.57 -6.96 -14.26
CA ALA A 39 48.09 -5.80 -13.51
C ALA A 39 47.51 -4.77 -14.52
N PRO A 40 46.87 -3.67 -14.09
CA PRO A 40 45.46 -3.72 -13.72
C PRO A 40 44.62 -2.72 -14.55
N MET A 41 43.28 -2.85 -14.54
CA MET A 41 42.39 -1.87 -15.16
C MET A 41 41.40 -1.23 -14.18
N THR A 42 41.94 -0.61 -13.13
CA THR A 42 41.18 0.29 -12.25
C THR A 42 41.12 1.68 -12.88
N ARG A 43 40.03 2.02 -13.59
CA ARG A 43 39.80 3.40 -14.05
C ARG A 43 39.38 4.27 -12.85
N LEU A 44 40.33 5.06 -12.34
CA LEU A 44 39.97 6.25 -11.56
C LEU A 44 39.15 7.21 -12.44
N LEU A 45 38.02 7.68 -11.91
CA LEU A 45 37.57 9.04 -12.19
C LEU A 45 38.16 9.95 -11.11
N GLN A 46 39.26 10.62 -11.45
CA GLN A 46 39.69 11.80 -10.68
C GLN A 46 38.72 12.94 -10.96
N LEU A 47 38.10 13.47 -9.90
CA LEU A 47 37.65 14.86 -9.89
C LEU A 47 38.39 15.58 -8.75
N ASN A 48 38.93 16.75 -9.09
CA ASN A 48 39.99 17.37 -8.32
C ASN A 48 39.55 17.85 -6.94
N SER A 49 40.45 17.70 -5.97
CA SER A 49 40.39 18.45 -4.72
C SER A 49 40.59 19.94 -4.98
N LEU A 50 39.56 20.75 -4.75
CA LEU A 50 39.74 22.15 -4.38
C LEU A 50 39.40 22.29 -2.89
N GLN A 51 40.35 22.82 -2.13
CA GLN A 51 40.19 23.04 -0.70
C GLN A 51 39.17 24.16 -0.46
N GLY A 52 37.96 23.78 -0.05
CA GLY A 52 36.95 24.70 0.46
C GLY A 52 36.39 24.17 1.76
N ARG A 53 36.69 24.83 2.89
CA ARG A 53 36.11 24.48 4.19
C ARG A 53 34.61 24.79 4.17
N PHE A 54 33.78 23.75 4.12
CA PHE A 54 32.37 23.85 4.51
C PHE A 54 32.02 22.78 5.54
N THR A 55 32.12 23.18 6.81
CA THR A 55 31.36 22.56 7.90
C THR A 55 29.88 22.78 7.66
N ILE A 56 29.15 21.75 7.25
CA ILE A 56 27.69 21.73 7.38
C ILE A 56 27.39 21.19 8.78
N GLY A 57 27.27 22.10 9.73
CA GLY A 57 26.87 21.79 11.09
C GLY A 57 25.41 21.38 11.16
N ALA A 58 25.07 20.55 12.14
CA ALA A 58 23.69 20.37 12.55
C ALA A 58 23.23 21.65 13.27
N GLU A 59 22.41 22.46 12.62
CA GLU A 59 21.73 23.59 13.27
C GLU A 59 20.22 23.37 13.35
N THR A 60 19.81 22.85 14.51
CA THR A 60 18.57 23.30 15.14
C THR A 60 18.65 24.80 15.42
N GLN A 61 17.78 25.61 14.80
CA GLN A 61 17.51 26.97 15.27
C GLN A 61 16.01 27.17 15.50
N GLU A 62 15.62 27.10 16.77
CA GLU A 62 14.62 28.05 17.28
C GLU A 62 15.28 29.43 17.38
N SER A 63 14.59 30.48 16.96
CA SER A 63 14.86 31.84 17.40
C SER A 63 13.67 32.74 17.07
N SER A 64 13.01 33.27 18.10
CA SER A 64 11.97 34.28 17.94
C SER A 64 12.59 35.67 18.15
N THR A 65 12.29 36.61 17.27
CA THR A 65 12.26 38.02 17.68
C THR A 65 11.22 38.80 16.89
N ARG A 66 10.44 39.60 17.62
CA ARG A 66 9.45 40.53 17.06
C ARG A 66 10.14 41.74 16.43
N LEU A 67 9.51 42.31 15.42
CA LEU A 67 9.46 43.76 15.24
C LEU A 67 8.04 44.18 14.86
N ALA A 68 7.48 45.13 15.62
CA ALA A 68 6.26 45.86 15.29
C ALA A 68 6.60 46.92 14.20
N ALA A 69 5.67 47.55 13.48
CA ALA A 69 4.54 48.33 13.99
C ALA A 69 3.42 48.45 12.90
N MET A 70 2.14 48.54 13.27
CA MET A 70 1.30 49.77 13.24
C MET A 70 1.17 50.44 11.85
N GLN A 71 0.02 50.88 11.34
CA GLN A 71 -1.39 50.95 11.82
C GLN A 71 -2.22 51.41 10.58
N TRP A 72 -3.49 51.04 10.38
CA TRP A 72 -4.67 51.88 10.67
C TRP A 72 -5.96 51.14 10.25
N SER A 73 -7.07 51.43 10.93
CA SER A 73 -8.39 50.81 10.71
C SER A 73 -9.38 51.71 9.94
N MET A 74 -10.37 51.06 9.33
CA MET A 74 -11.83 51.39 9.20
C MET A 74 -12.37 52.66 9.92
N PRO A 75 -13.52 53.28 9.52
CA PRO A 75 -14.67 52.68 8.79
C PRO A 75 -15.47 53.58 7.78
N GLY A 76 -16.44 52.98 7.05
CA GLY A 76 -17.83 53.47 7.09
C GLY A 76 -18.48 54.28 5.93
N ARG A 77 -19.40 53.59 5.21
CA ARG A 77 -20.80 54.01 4.84
C ARG A 77 -21.05 54.91 3.60
N MET A 78 -22.20 54.61 2.95
CA MET A 78 -22.89 55.23 1.79
C MET A 78 -22.27 54.96 0.39
N GLY A 79 -23.03 54.68 -0.68
CA GLY A 79 -24.47 54.34 -0.78
C GLY A 79 -25.09 54.65 -2.16
N SER A 80 -25.95 53.76 -2.69
CA SER A 80 -26.75 53.89 -3.95
C SER A 80 -25.93 53.92 -5.26
N LEU A 81 -26.36 53.47 -6.46
CA LEU A 81 -27.56 52.83 -7.05
C LEU A 81 -27.03 51.66 -7.94
N GLY A 82 -27.76 50.69 -8.51
CA GLY A 82 -29.18 50.33 -8.65
C GLY A 82 -29.25 49.23 -9.76
N PRO A 83 -30.15 48.22 -9.71
CA PRO A 83 -29.99 46.98 -10.49
C PRO A 83 -30.91 46.87 -11.72
N ASP A 84 -30.56 45.99 -12.68
CA ASP A 84 -31.51 45.48 -13.68
C ASP A 84 -31.30 43.98 -14.00
N LEU A 85 -32.41 43.25 -13.91
CA LEU A 85 -32.68 41.89 -14.39
C LEU A 85 -34.14 41.90 -14.86
N PRO A 86 -34.51 41.21 -15.96
CA PRO A 86 -35.54 40.17 -15.77
C PRO A 86 -35.40 38.91 -16.64
N MET A 87 -36.31 37.97 -16.36
CA MET A 87 -36.31 36.54 -16.71
C MET A 87 -36.99 36.16 -18.05
N PHE A 88 -36.75 34.89 -18.46
CA PHE A 88 -37.66 33.95 -19.16
C PHE A 88 -38.03 34.19 -20.66
N PRO A 89 -38.57 33.17 -21.38
CA PRO A 89 -38.23 31.73 -21.41
C PRO A 89 -38.19 31.12 -22.85
N GLN A 90 -38.07 29.77 -22.98
CA GLN A 90 -38.34 28.93 -24.18
C GLN A 90 -37.36 29.06 -25.39
N SER A 91 -37.27 28.12 -26.35
CA SER A 91 -37.15 26.63 -26.32
C SER A 91 -36.85 26.10 -27.76
N PHE A 92 -36.50 24.82 -27.91
CA PHE A 92 -36.44 24.00 -29.16
C PHE A 92 -35.23 24.07 -30.15
N LEU A 93 -34.50 22.94 -30.17
CA LEU A 93 -33.99 22.12 -31.31
C LEU A 93 -33.32 22.73 -32.57
N GLY A 94 -32.16 22.15 -32.94
CA GLY A 94 -32.00 21.61 -34.31
C GLY A 94 -30.63 21.73 -35.02
N GLY A 95 -29.97 20.58 -35.26
CA GLY A 95 -28.96 20.38 -36.32
C GLY A 95 -27.46 20.43 -35.92
N ALA A 96 -26.51 19.82 -36.63
CA ALA A 96 -26.56 18.66 -37.55
C ALA A 96 -25.13 18.10 -37.81
N TYR A 97 -25.06 16.79 -38.10
CA TYR A 97 -23.92 15.93 -38.51
C TYR A 97 -23.06 16.46 -39.70
N PRO A 98 -21.81 15.94 -39.99
CA PRO A 98 -21.59 14.53 -40.39
C PRO A 98 -20.25 13.81 -40.07
N ARG A 99 -20.28 12.47 -40.21
CA ARG A 99 -19.12 11.56 -40.38
C ARG A 99 -18.87 11.26 -41.86
N SER A 100 -17.61 11.13 -42.29
CA SER A 100 -17.14 10.31 -43.44
C SER A 100 -15.59 10.24 -43.44
N SER A 101 -14.84 9.43 -44.19
CA SER A 101 -14.94 8.01 -44.62
C SER A 101 -13.68 7.61 -45.44
N ARG A 102 -13.24 6.33 -45.41
CA ARG A 102 -12.41 5.54 -46.39
C ARG A 102 -11.84 4.30 -45.64
N ALA A 103 -12.27 3.04 -45.87
CA ALA A 103 -12.15 2.15 -47.06
C ALA A 103 -10.68 1.71 -47.31
N VAL A 104 -10.30 0.42 -47.33
CA VAL A 104 -10.51 -0.70 -48.32
C VAL A 104 -10.37 -2.05 -47.56
N SER A 105 -11.28 -3.06 -47.55
CA SER A 105 -11.88 -3.97 -48.56
C SER A 105 -11.08 -5.24 -48.97
N ARG A 106 -11.57 -6.44 -48.53
CA ARG A 106 -11.67 -7.79 -49.19
C ARG A 106 -11.85 -8.86 -48.08
N ALA A 107 -12.97 -9.57 -47.87
CA ALA A 107 -13.86 -10.37 -48.73
C ALA A 107 -13.36 -11.81 -49.03
N CYS A 108 -13.94 -12.81 -48.35
CA CYS A 108 -14.66 -13.96 -48.95
C CYS A 108 -15.31 -14.87 -47.88
N ASN A 109 -16.41 -15.52 -48.26
CA ASN A 109 -17.33 -16.41 -47.51
C ASN A 109 -17.55 -17.66 -48.44
N PRO A 110 -18.49 -18.62 -48.28
CA PRO A 110 -19.33 -19.03 -47.13
C PRO A 110 -19.58 -20.58 -46.98
N THR A 111 -20.57 -20.95 -46.14
CA THR A 111 -21.51 -22.12 -46.20
C THR A 111 -21.10 -23.57 -45.89
N GLY A 112 -21.93 -24.26 -45.07
CA GLY A 112 -22.20 -25.71 -45.22
C GLY A 112 -22.74 -26.52 -44.01
N SER A 113 -24.06 -26.51 -43.75
CA SER A 113 -24.90 -27.60 -43.13
C SER A 113 -24.55 -28.23 -41.74
N ALA A 114 -25.41 -28.98 -41.01
CA ALA A 114 -26.87 -29.00 -40.77
C ALA A 114 -27.19 -30.10 -39.71
N GLY A 115 -28.31 -29.98 -38.95
CA GLY A 115 -28.87 -31.02 -38.04
C GLY A 115 -28.29 -31.07 -36.62
N GLU A 116 -28.99 -31.49 -35.56
CA GLU A 116 -30.41 -31.90 -35.39
C GLU A 116 -30.87 -31.68 -33.91
N ASP A 117 -32.18 -31.55 -33.67
CA ASP A 117 -32.79 -31.32 -32.35
C ASP A 117 -32.91 -32.59 -31.48
N ILE A 118 -32.61 -32.49 -30.17
CA ILE A 118 -33.29 -33.28 -29.10
C ILE A 118 -33.55 -32.39 -27.86
N ARG A 119 -34.77 -32.47 -27.32
CA ARG A 119 -35.25 -31.76 -26.11
C ARG A 119 -35.17 -32.62 -24.84
N SER A 120 -35.36 -31.97 -23.69
CA SER A 120 -35.54 -32.56 -22.33
C SER A 120 -34.24 -33.08 -21.69
N VAL A 121 -34.04 -33.05 -20.35
CA VAL A 121 -34.94 -32.83 -19.20
C VAL A 121 -34.19 -31.99 -18.13
N ASP A 122 -34.90 -31.32 -17.21
CA ASP A 122 -34.31 -30.78 -15.97
C ASP A 122 -33.53 -31.86 -15.20
N LEU A 123 -32.32 -31.52 -14.72
CA LEU A 123 -31.65 -32.29 -13.68
C LEU A 123 -30.90 -31.37 -12.69
N ALA A 124 -31.48 -31.20 -11.50
CA ALA A 124 -30.79 -30.59 -10.37
C ALA A 124 -29.70 -31.55 -9.84
N ALA A 125 -28.44 -31.28 -10.16
CA ALA A 125 -27.30 -32.05 -9.67
C ALA A 125 -26.72 -31.45 -8.38
N SER A 126 -27.13 -31.99 -7.24
CA SER A 126 -26.59 -31.65 -5.92
C SER A 126 -25.13 -32.10 -5.79
N VAL A 127 -24.21 -31.16 -5.54
CA VAL A 127 -22.88 -31.48 -4.98
C VAL A 127 -22.97 -31.42 -3.45
N ALA A 128 -23.47 -32.50 -2.88
CA ALA A 128 -23.15 -32.88 -1.50
C ALA A 128 -21.89 -33.76 -1.48
N HIS A 129 -21.37 -34.04 -0.27
CA HIS A 129 -20.09 -34.67 0.11
C HIS A 129 -19.00 -33.63 0.43
N SER A 130 -18.47 -33.53 1.67
CA SER A 130 -18.64 -34.37 2.87
C SER A 130 -18.93 -33.56 4.13
N ARG A 131 -19.94 -33.99 4.92
CA ARG A 131 -20.17 -33.49 6.28
C ARG A 131 -19.24 -34.21 7.28
N GLY A 132 -18.06 -33.64 7.53
CA GLY A 132 -17.25 -33.97 8.71
C GLY A 132 -17.76 -33.22 9.93
N ARG A 133 -18.52 -33.87 10.81
CA ARG A 133 -19.02 -33.26 12.05
C ARG A 133 -17.91 -33.11 13.09
N SER A 134 -17.72 -31.90 13.60
CA SER A 134 -17.29 -31.70 14.99
C SER A 134 -17.78 -30.36 15.51
N ALA A 135 -19.00 -30.34 16.05
CA ALA A 135 -19.58 -29.16 16.69
C ALA A 135 -19.25 -29.20 18.18
N MET A 136 -18.24 -28.45 18.62
CA MET A 136 -18.02 -28.21 20.05
C MET A 136 -19.00 -27.12 20.53
N VAL A 137 -20.20 -27.54 20.93
CA VAL A 137 -21.18 -26.67 21.57
C VAL A 137 -20.76 -26.45 23.03
N ILE A 138 -20.16 -25.29 23.32
CA ILE A 138 -19.91 -24.86 24.70
C ILE A 138 -21.19 -24.21 25.24
N MET A 139 -22.06 -25.01 25.88
CA MET A 139 -23.20 -24.50 26.64
C MET A 139 -22.74 -23.94 27.99
N PHE A 140 -22.80 -22.61 28.17
CA PHE A 140 -22.78 -22.02 29.51
C PHE A 140 -24.21 -21.94 30.08
N ARG A 141 -24.50 -22.87 30.99
CA ARG A 141 -25.74 -22.92 31.78
C ARG A 141 -25.78 -21.74 32.76
N ARG A 142 -26.81 -20.89 32.68
CA ARG A 142 -27.16 -20.00 33.82
C ARG A 142 -27.61 -20.86 35.01
N LYS A 143 -27.17 -20.49 36.20
CA LYS A 143 -27.59 -21.10 37.47
C LYS A 143 -28.48 -20.09 38.19
N ASP A 144 -29.77 -20.39 38.28
CA ASP A 144 -30.70 -19.63 39.10
C ASP A 144 -30.51 -19.96 40.58
N SER A 145 -30.58 -18.94 41.44
CA SER A 145 -30.73 -19.09 42.89
C SER A 145 -31.84 -18.16 43.38
N LYS A 146 -32.94 -18.75 43.84
CA LYS A 146 -34.09 -18.05 44.45
C LYS A 146 -33.71 -17.41 45.79
N LEU A 147 -34.33 -16.27 46.10
CA LEU A 147 -34.63 -15.62 47.40
C LEU A 147 -34.83 -14.11 47.08
N SER A 148 -35.79 -13.35 47.60
CA SER A 148 -37.06 -13.61 48.28
C SER A 148 -37.93 -12.33 48.15
N THR A 149 -39.24 -12.44 48.34
CA THR A 149 -40.24 -11.36 48.17
C THR A 149 -40.08 -10.19 49.15
N ASN A 150 -40.47 -8.98 48.74
CA ASN A 150 -41.63 -8.24 49.27
C ASN A 150 -41.77 -6.81 48.64
N ASP A 151 -43.03 -6.43 48.36
CA ASP A 151 -43.70 -5.10 48.53
C ASP A 151 -43.06 -3.80 47.96
N GLU A 152 -43.78 -2.77 47.47
CA GLU A 152 -45.19 -2.53 47.08
C GLU A 152 -45.26 -1.18 46.31
N LYS A 153 -46.16 -1.03 45.30
CA LYS A 153 -46.84 0.25 44.85
C LYS A 153 -45.97 1.48 44.42
N ASP A 154 -46.41 2.58 43.80
CA ASP A 154 -47.53 3.05 42.92
C ASP A 154 -47.12 4.50 42.45
N ASP A 155 -47.52 5.16 41.35
CA ASP A 155 -48.28 4.82 40.13
C ASP A 155 -47.93 5.80 38.96
N ARG A 156 -48.49 5.55 37.75
CA ARG A 156 -48.96 6.48 36.66
C ARG A 156 -48.23 7.76 36.16
N GLU A 157 -48.19 7.84 34.81
CA GLU A 157 -48.49 9.01 33.94
C GLU A 157 -47.52 10.23 33.90
N SER A 158 -47.20 10.89 32.76
CA SER A 158 -47.50 10.65 31.34
C SER A 158 -46.65 11.51 30.34
N PHE A 159 -46.71 11.15 29.04
CA PHE A 159 -46.58 12.00 27.82
C PHE A 159 -45.24 12.56 27.24
N VAL A 160 -45.17 12.47 25.89
CA VAL A 160 -44.37 13.22 24.87
C VAL A 160 -43.02 12.65 24.34
N SER A 161 -43.15 11.81 23.30
CA SER A 161 -42.53 11.91 21.95
C SER A 161 -41.00 11.86 21.68
N THR A 162 -40.59 10.71 21.11
CA THR A 162 -39.93 10.57 19.79
C THR A 162 -38.48 11.08 19.57
N SER A 163 -37.51 10.16 19.69
CA SER A 163 -36.40 10.01 18.73
C SER A 163 -35.81 8.59 18.81
N SER A 164 -35.71 7.89 17.68
CA SER A 164 -35.28 6.48 17.61
C SER A 164 -33.81 6.34 17.19
N THR A 165 -32.86 6.48 18.12
CA THR A 165 -31.47 6.07 17.91
C THR A 165 -31.27 4.60 18.26
N ARG A 166 -31.29 3.75 17.23
CA ARG A 166 -31.13 2.29 17.34
C ARG A 166 -29.66 1.91 17.49
N THR A 167 -29.10 2.01 18.69
CA THR A 167 -27.72 1.63 19.00
C THR A 167 -27.53 0.11 19.01
N SER A 168 -26.89 -0.43 17.97
CA SER A 168 -26.52 -1.85 17.86
C SER A 168 -25.30 -2.18 18.72
N ASN A 169 -25.48 -2.22 20.05
CA ASN A 169 -24.48 -2.71 20.99
C ASN A 169 -24.34 -4.25 20.93
N ALA A 170 -23.60 -4.75 19.94
CA ALA A 170 -23.18 -6.14 19.83
C ALA A 170 -21.68 -6.31 20.20
N SER A 171 -21.27 -5.77 21.36
CA SER A 171 -19.91 -5.92 21.87
C SER A 171 -19.66 -7.36 22.34
N MET A 172 -18.99 -8.17 21.51
CA MET A 172 -18.44 -9.46 21.93
C MET A 172 -17.25 -9.25 22.88
N LYS A 173 -17.54 -9.21 24.18
CA LYS A 173 -16.51 -9.14 25.23
C LYS A 173 -15.73 -10.45 25.34
N VAL A 174 -14.60 -10.55 24.63
CA VAL A 174 -13.56 -11.54 24.94
C VAL A 174 -12.69 -10.99 26.08
N PRO A 175 -12.57 -11.68 27.24
CA PRO A 175 -11.78 -11.19 28.35
C PRO A 175 -10.28 -11.43 28.11
N MET A 176 -9.53 -10.37 27.81
CA MET A 176 -8.07 -10.41 27.76
C MET A 176 -7.45 -9.53 28.85
N THR A 177 -6.78 -10.17 29.80
CA THR A 177 -5.90 -9.52 30.79
C THR A 177 -4.55 -10.23 30.71
N ILE A 178 -3.59 -9.64 30.00
CA ILE A 178 -2.23 -10.19 29.86
C ILE A 178 -1.22 -9.10 30.17
N LYS A 179 -0.28 -9.40 31.08
CA LYS A 179 0.83 -8.53 31.45
C LYS A 179 1.89 -8.55 30.34
N THR A 180 2.47 -7.40 30.04
CA THR A 180 3.56 -7.23 29.06
C THR A 180 4.76 -8.11 29.43
N VAL A 181 5.20 -8.96 28.51
CA VAL A 181 6.50 -9.65 28.56
C VAL A 181 7.40 -9.03 27.49
N ASN A 182 8.62 -8.65 27.89
CA ASN A 182 9.58 -8.00 27.00
C ASN A 182 10.25 -9.01 26.04
N GLY A 183 10.44 -8.58 24.78
CA GLY A 183 11.74 -8.76 24.11
C GLY A 183 12.18 -10.14 23.64
N GLY A 184 11.26 -11.08 23.40
CA GLY A 184 11.57 -12.36 22.74
C GLY A 184 10.90 -12.46 21.37
N SER A 185 11.63 -12.95 20.36
CA SER A 185 11.05 -13.37 19.08
C SER A 185 10.11 -14.55 19.31
N VAL A 186 8.80 -14.28 19.39
CA VAL A 186 7.79 -15.34 19.48
C VAL A 186 7.64 -15.93 18.09
N THR A 187 8.15 -17.14 17.90
CA THR A 187 7.86 -17.95 16.73
C THR A 187 6.35 -18.19 16.67
N ILE A 188 5.68 -17.50 15.74
CA ILE A 188 4.27 -17.74 15.43
C ILE A 188 4.15 -19.22 15.06
N PRO A 189 3.22 -20.00 15.66
CA PRO A 189 2.97 -21.37 15.24
C PRO A 189 2.75 -21.42 13.73
N GLU A 190 3.36 -22.39 13.04
CA GLU A 190 3.24 -22.51 11.59
C GLU A 190 1.83 -22.95 11.22
N VAL A 191 0.92 -21.98 11.08
CA VAL A 191 -0.47 -22.21 10.71
C VAL A 191 -0.51 -22.61 9.24
N PRO A 192 -1.14 -23.75 8.89
CA PRO A 192 -1.31 -24.16 7.50
C PRO A 192 -1.96 -23.04 6.68
N VAL A 193 -1.26 -22.62 5.64
CA VAL A 193 -1.72 -21.61 4.69
C VAL A 193 -2.49 -22.31 3.59
N ALA A 194 -3.74 -21.90 3.36
CA ALA A 194 -4.59 -22.51 2.33
C ALA A 194 -3.93 -22.34 0.93
N PRO A 195 -3.91 -23.38 0.08
CA PRO A 195 -3.37 -23.27 -1.28
C PRO A 195 -4.22 -22.32 -2.14
N PRO A 196 -3.69 -21.82 -3.27
CA PRO A 196 -4.51 -21.09 -4.24
C PRO A 196 -5.65 -21.96 -4.81
N PRO A 197 -6.74 -21.33 -5.28
CA PRO A 197 -7.75 -22.00 -6.12
C PRO A 197 -7.10 -22.67 -7.34
N ASP A 198 -7.68 -23.78 -7.81
CA ASP A 198 -7.22 -24.43 -9.04
C ASP A 198 -7.59 -23.59 -10.27
N PRO A 199 -6.62 -23.03 -11.02
CA PRO A 199 -6.91 -22.20 -12.19
C PRO A 199 -7.51 -22.98 -13.38
N ASN A 200 -7.60 -24.30 -13.30
CA ASN A 200 -8.33 -25.11 -14.28
C ASN A 200 -9.84 -25.14 -14.01
N LEU A 201 -10.26 -24.86 -12.78
CA LEU A 201 -11.67 -24.81 -12.35
C LEU A 201 -12.16 -23.37 -12.20
N ASP A 202 -11.35 -22.50 -11.59
CA ASP A 202 -11.66 -21.08 -11.43
C ASP A 202 -10.40 -20.22 -11.66
N PRO A 203 -10.11 -19.84 -12.92
CA PRO A 203 -8.98 -18.97 -13.24
C PRO A 203 -9.13 -17.55 -12.67
N ALA A 204 -10.36 -17.08 -12.46
CA ALA A 204 -10.62 -15.74 -11.92
C ALA A 204 -10.25 -15.68 -10.42
N ALA A 205 -10.71 -16.63 -9.61
CA ALA A 205 -10.33 -16.75 -8.20
C ALA A 205 -8.83 -17.03 -8.03
N TYR A 206 -8.23 -17.85 -8.89
CA TYR A 206 -6.78 -18.03 -8.91
C TYR A 206 -6.06 -16.69 -9.13
N LEU A 207 -6.36 -15.96 -10.22
CA LEU A 207 -5.69 -14.69 -10.55
C LEU A 207 -5.98 -13.56 -9.55
N ARG A 208 -7.09 -13.64 -8.80
CA ARG A 208 -7.40 -12.74 -7.68
C ARG A 208 -6.66 -13.11 -6.39
N SER A 209 -6.12 -14.33 -6.26
CA SER A 209 -5.40 -14.78 -5.06
C SER A 209 -3.99 -14.19 -4.94
N ILE A 210 -3.52 -13.93 -3.72
CA ILE A 210 -2.17 -13.40 -3.45
C ILE A 210 -1.04 -14.32 -3.98
N HIS A 211 -1.27 -15.64 -3.97
CA HIS A 211 -0.34 -16.64 -4.50
C HIS A 211 0.02 -16.39 -5.97
N SER A 212 -0.98 -16.02 -6.77
CA SER A 212 -0.83 -15.88 -8.22
C SER A 212 0.15 -14.78 -8.60
N VAL A 213 0.24 -13.69 -7.82
CA VAL A 213 1.16 -12.57 -8.09
C VAL A 213 2.61 -13.05 -8.23
N ARG A 214 3.08 -13.79 -7.21
CA ARG A 214 4.43 -14.38 -7.22
C ARG A 214 4.54 -15.54 -8.21
N GLN A 215 3.53 -16.42 -8.31
CA GLN A 215 3.58 -17.58 -9.21
C GLN A 215 3.67 -17.18 -10.70
N ARG A 216 2.91 -16.17 -11.12
CA ARG A 216 2.92 -15.63 -12.50
C ARG A 216 4.17 -14.78 -12.76
N SER A 217 4.59 -13.93 -11.82
CA SER A 217 5.85 -13.18 -11.94
C SER A 217 7.08 -14.11 -12.03
N ARG A 218 7.08 -15.24 -11.32
CA ARG A 218 8.10 -16.30 -11.45
C ARG A 218 8.13 -16.95 -12.85
N ALA A 219 7.03 -16.96 -13.60
CA ALA A 219 7.03 -17.43 -14.99
C ALA A 219 7.79 -16.46 -15.90
N VAL A 220 7.62 -15.14 -15.71
CA VAL A 220 8.42 -14.11 -16.39
C VAL A 220 9.89 -14.22 -15.97
N MET A 221 10.21 -14.37 -14.68
CA MET A 221 11.60 -14.57 -14.23
C MET A 221 12.29 -15.82 -14.81
N LYS A 222 11.53 -16.88 -15.15
CA LYS A 222 12.08 -18.05 -15.85
C LYS A 222 12.46 -17.74 -17.31
N LYS A 223 11.76 -16.80 -17.96
CA LYS A 223 12.13 -16.27 -19.29
C LYS A 223 13.32 -15.30 -19.18
N ALA A 224 13.31 -14.45 -18.15
CA ALA A 224 14.40 -13.54 -17.77
C ALA A 224 15.75 -14.25 -17.68
N LYS A 225 15.83 -15.31 -16.85
CA LYS A 225 17.04 -16.13 -16.65
C LYS A 225 17.49 -16.95 -17.89
N ARG A 226 16.75 -16.86 -19.00
CA ARG A 226 17.07 -17.51 -20.28
C ARG A 226 17.32 -16.50 -21.41
N ASN A 227 17.35 -15.21 -21.11
CA ASN A 227 17.39 -14.12 -22.08
C ASN A 227 16.25 -14.20 -23.13
N GLN A 228 15.04 -14.53 -22.67
CA GLN A 228 13.82 -14.70 -23.49
C GLN A 228 12.77 -13.63 -23.20
N LEU A 229 13.20 -12.43 -22.80
CA LEU A 229 12.33 -11.27 -22.54
C LEU A 229 12.06 -10.49 -23.81
N ASN A 230 10.92 -9.81 -23.84
CA ASN A 230 10.51 -9.04 -25.01
C ASN A 230 11.02 -7.60 -24.93
N HIS A 231 11.03 -6.96 -23.77
CA HIS A 231 11.25 -5.52 -23.61
C HIS A 231 12.52 -5.14 -22.84
N PHE A 232 13.05 -6.04 -21.99
CA PHE A 232 14.26 -5.77 -21.20
C PHE A 232 15.41 -6.73 -21.51
N ASP A 233 16.62 -6.19 -21.57
CA ASP A 233 17.87 -6.94 -21.45
C ASP A 233 18.37 -6.85 -20.00
N ILE A 234 18.89 -7.95 -19.44
CA ILE A 234 19.31 -8.03 -18.03
C ILE A 234 20.82 -8.14 -17.93
N ASP A 235 21.45 -7.17 -17.27
CA ASP A 235 22.86 -7.27 -16.89
C ASP A 235 22.98 -7.88 -15.48
N PHE A 236 23.05 -9.21 -15.43
CA PHE A 236 23.23 -9.93 -14.16
C PHE A 236 24.52 -9.57 -13.42
N SER A 237 25.53 -8.93 -14.06
CA SER A 237 26.72 -8.44 -13.35
C SER A 237 26.39 -7.29 -12.39
N LYS A 238 25.29 -6.56 -12.63
CA LYS A 238 24.78 -5.47 -11.78
C LYS A 238 23.95 -5.94 -10.59
N PHE A 239 23.64 -7.23 -10.48
CA PHE A 239 22.83 -7.73 -9.37
C PHE A 239 23.55 -7.54 -8.03
N ALA A 240 24.85 -7.86 -7.96
CA ALA A 240 25.67 -7.67 -6.76
C ALA A 240 25.80 -6.18 -6.38
N ASP A 241 26.06 -5.30 -7.35
CA ASP A 241 26.10 -3.84 -7.15
C ASP A 241 24.76 -3.31 -6.61
N THR A 242 23.64 -3.81 -7.13
CA THR A 242 22.27 -3.47 -6.69
C THR A 242 22.01 -3.91 -5.25
N ALA A 243 22.34 -5.17 -4.92
CA ALA A 243 22.19 -5.70 -3.56
C ALA A 243 23.08 -4.96 -2.56
N GLN A 244 24.32 -4.64 -2.94
CA GLN A 244 25.26 -3.88 -2.12
C GLN A 244 24.79 -2.44 -1.89
N TYR A 245 24.18 -1.79 -2.88
CA TYR A 245 23.57 -0.47 -2.72
C TYR A 245 22.42 -0.52 -1.70
N VAL A 246 21.46 -1.44 -1.87
CA VAL A 246 20.33 -1.62 -0.93
C VAL A 246 20.84 -1.92 0.49
N ALA A 247 21.78 -2.84 0.64
CA ALA A 247 22.39 -3.17 1.93
C ALA A 247 23.12 -1.97 2.55
N SER A 248 23.76 -1.10 1.75
CA SER A 248 24.46 0.09 2.26
C SER A 248 23.51 1.13 2.87
N ILE A 249 22.31 1.31 2.29
CA ILE A 249 21.27 2.19 2.84
C ILE A 249 20.75 1.63 4.16
N ILE A 250 20.45 0.34 4.21
CA ILE A 250 20.00 -0.34 5.44
C ILE A 250 21.08 -0.23 6.53
N LYS A 251 22.36 -0.46 6.20
CA LYS A 251 23.49 -0.29 7.12
C LYS A 251 23.61 1.15 7.61
N ARG A 252 23.51 2.15 6.74
CA ARG A 252 23.59 3.58 7.10
C ARG A 252 22.55 3.99 8.13
N ASP A 253 21.32 3.51 7.98
CA ASP A 253 20.18 4.00 8.74
C ASP A 253 19.84 3.14 9.98
N TYR A 254 20.25 1.87 10.01
CA TYR A 254 19.85 0.91 11.05
C TYR A 254 20.96 0.02 11.61
N ALA A 255 22.23 0.11 11.19
CA ALA A 255 23.29 -0.67 11.85
C ALA A 255 23.61 -0.10 13.25
N PRO A 256 23.79 -0.94 14.29
CA PRO A 256 23.70 -2.41 14.29
C PRO A 256 22.27 -2.96 14.53
N ASP A 257 21.33 -2.11 14.93
CA ASP A 257 19.99 -2.46 15.41
C ASP A 257 18.96 -2.77 14.30
N TYR A 258 19.27 -3.69 13.38
CA TYR A 258 18.38 -4.04 12.27
C TYR A 258 16.99 -4.55 12.70
N HIS A 259 16.88 -5.11 13.90
CA HIS A 259 15.61 -5.51 14.51
C HIS A 259 14.65 -4.33 14.76
N ALA A 260 15.15 -3.09 14.77
CA ALA A 260 14.35 -1.87 14.87
C ALA A 260 13.73 -1.44 13.52
N ILE A 261 14.08 -2.07 12.40
CA ILE A 261 13.47 -1.80 11.09
C ILE A 261 11.99 -2.20 11.13
N PRO A 262 11.05 -1.26 10.95
CA PRO A 262 9.64 -1.58 10.90
C PRO A 262 9.27 -2.26 9.57
N ALA A 263 8.17 -3.00 9.57
CA ALA A 263 7.54 -3.45 8.33
C ALA A 263 6.96 -2.26 7.55
N HIS A 264 7.13 -2.27 6.21
CA HIS A 264 6.58 -1.26 5.31
C HIS A 264 5.09 -1.05 5.55
N SER A 265 4.68 0.18 5.86
CA SER A 265 3.29 0.49 6.24
C SER A 265 2.98 1.98 6.13
N ARG A 266 1.72 2.32 5.85
CA ARG A 266 1.22 3.71 5.94
C ARG A 266 1.47 4.36 7.31
N TRP A 267 1.63 3.56 8.38
CA TRP A 267 1.98 4.03 9.72
C TRP A 267 3.18 5.00 9.70
N HIS A 268 4.26 4.60 9.05
CA HIS A 268 5.53 5.34 9.09
C HIS A 268 5.49 6.63 8.25
N HIS A 269 4.59 6.68 7.26
CA HIS A 269 4.28 7.91 6.52
C HIS A 269 3.53 8.95 7.37
N PHE A 270 2.62 8.54 8.27
CA PHE A 270 1.98 9.48 9.20
C PHE A 270 2.97 10.05 10.21
N ASP A 271 4.00 9.28 10.59
CA ASP A 271 5.00 9.67 11.58
C ASP A 271 6.13 10.56 10.99
N VAL A 272 6.01 10.96 9.72
CA VAL A 272 7.00 11.80 9.01
C VAL A 272 7.34 13.09 9.76
N GLY A 273 8.64 13.43 9.77
CA GLY A 273 9.17 14.58 10.48
C GLY A 273 9.37 14.35 11.98
N GLY A 274 9.37 13.08 12.43
CA GLY A 274 9.64 12.68 13.82
C GLY A 274 8.48 12.94 14.78
N ARG A 275 7.24 13.04 14.28
CA ARG A 275 6.04 13.26 15.12
C ARG A 275 5.19 11.99 15.12
N PRO A 276 5.01 11.30 16.26
CA PRO A 276 4.26 10.04 16.33
C PRO A 276 2.74 10.28 16.27
N ARG A 277 2.24 10.68 15.11
CA ARG A 277 0.88 11.23 14.94
C ARG A 277 -0.21 10.21 15.24
N ILE A 278 0.03 8.93 14.97
CA ILE A 278 -0.92 7.87 15.31
C ILE A 278 -0.99 7.64 16.83
N ASN A 279 0.13 7.71 17.54
CA ASN A 279 0.14 7.64 19.01
C ASN A 279 -0.59 8.85 19.62
N GLN A 280 -0.37 10.05 19.06
CA GLN A 280 -1.07 11.28 19.47
C GLN A 280 -2.59 11.19 19.21
N LEU A 281 -3.00 10.61 18.08
CA LEU A 281 -4.42 10.34 17.78
C LEU A 281 -5.02 9.36 18.80
N LEU A 282 -4.36 8.23 19.06
CA LEU A 282 -4.78 7.25 20.07
C LEU A 282 -4.86 7.86 21.48
N GLN A 283 -3.99 8.79 21.84
CA GLN A 283 -4.00 9.52 23.11
C GLN A 283 -5.13 10.56 23.20
N SER A 284 -5.58 11.11 22.07
CA SER A 284 -6.69 12.08 22.03
C SER A 284 -8.08 11.47 22.26
N TRP A 285 -8.21 10.15 22.10
CA TRP A 285 -9.45 9.42 22.30
C TRP A 285 -9.63 9.01 23.77
N PRO A 286 -10.83 9.19 24.36
CA PRO A 286 -11.09 8.86 25.77
C PRO A 286 -10.89 7.37 26.07
N SER A 287 -10.58 7.06 27.32
CA SER A 287 -10.37 5.68 27.80
C SER A 287 -11.61 4.80 27.73
N THR A 288 -12.79 5.38 27.52
CA THR A 288 -14.06 4.69 27.27
C THR A 288 -14.12 4.01 25.90
N ILE A 289 -13.32 4.45 24.92
CA ILE A 289 -13.21 3.78 23.61
C ILE A 289 -12.23 2.62 23.77
N ASP A 290 -12.73 1.40 23.54
CA ASP A 290 -11.98 0.17 23.73
C ASP A 290 -10.93 -0.09 22.62
N THR A 291 -10.11 -1.11 22.82
CA THR A 291 -9.02 -1.49 21.90
C THR A 291 -9.53 -1.94 20.52
N PHE A 292 -10.75 -2.49 20.44
CA PHE A 292 -11.34 -2.90 19.15
C PHE A 292 -11.70 -1.65 18.35
N GLU A 293 -12.47 -0.73 18.93
CA GLU A 293 -12.91 0.48 18.24
C GLU A 293 -11.74 1.43 17.92
N ARG A 294 -10.74 1.52 18.81
CA ARG A 294 -9.45 2.18 18.50
C ARG A 294 -8.79 1.59 17.26
N THR A 295 -8.87 0.28 17.06
CA THR A 295 -8.30 -0.42 15.90
C THR A 295 -9.16 -0.22 14.65
N ARG A 296 -10.50 -0.26 14.76
CA ARG A 296 -11.43 0.06 13.66
C ARG A 296 -11.18 1.46 13.09
N ARG A 297 -11.08 2.48 13.95
CA ARG A 297 -10.79 3.86 13.54
C ARG A 297 -9.43 4.05 12.89
N LEU A 298 -8.44 3.22 13.25
CA LEU A 298 -7.16 3.22 12.53
C LEU A 298 -7.25 2.49 11.19
N ILE A 299 -8.00 1.40 11.08
CA ILE A 299 -8.28 0.73 9.80
C ILE A 299 -9.01 1.69 8.84
N ASP A 300 -10.03 2.40 9.33
CA ASP A 300 -10.74 3.48 8.61
C ASP A 300 -9.75 4.48 7.99
N LEU A 301 -8.92 5.12 8.84
CA LEU A 301 -7.90 6.07 8.44
C LEU A 301 -6.90 5.49 7.44
N PHE A 302 -6.38 4.29 7.72
CA PHE A 302 -5.32 3.68 6.92
C PHE A 302 -5.84 3.30 5.52
N LEU A 303 -7.06 2.77 5.42
CA LEU A 303 -7.66 2.43 4.14
C LEU A 303 -7.83 3.66 3.25
N ILE A 304 -8.48 4.72 3.73
CA ILE A 304 -8.65 5.94 2.92
C ILE A 304 -7.31 6.60 2.60
N SER A 305 -6.32 6.52 3.51
CA SER A 305 -5.01 7.13 3.29
C SER A 305 -4.18 6.41 2.23
N VAL A 306 -4.32 5.08 2.14
CA VAL A 306 -3.71 4.25 1.09
C VAL A 306 -4.38 4.49 -0.27
N LEU A 307 -5.72 4.52 -0.34
CA LEU A 307 -6.43 4.77 -1.60
C LEU A 307 -6.15 6.16 -2.19
N LEU A 308 -5.87 7.15 -1.34
CA LEU A 308 -5.50 8.51 -1.77
C LEU A 308 -4.02 8.64 -2.21
N ASP A 309 -3.20 7.59 -2.08
CA ASP A 309 -1.74 7.61 -2.26
C ASP A 309 -1.24 7.54 -3.72
N ALA A 310 -2.07 7.92 -4.70
CA ALA A 310 -1.86 7.68 -6.14
C ALA A 310 -0.78 8.54 -6.83
N GLY A 311 0.32 8.83 -6.13
CA GLY A 311 1.39 9.71 -6.59
C GLY A 311 0.98 11.19 -6.57
N SER A 312 1.79 12.05 -5.97
CA SER A 312 1.46 13.49 -5.89
C SER A 312 1.89 14.31 -7.11
N GLY A 313 2.58 13.69 -8.07
CA GLY A 313 3.47 14.40 -8.99
C GLY A 313 4.66 15.05 -8.26
N SER A 314 5.57 15.63 -9.04
CA SER A 314 6.80 16.30 -8.56
C SER A 314 6.56 17.69 -7.95
N LYS A 315 5.49 18.40 -8.36
CA LYS A 315 5.20 19.78 -7.92
C LYS A 315 4.43 19.90 -6.60
N TRP A 316 3.51 18.98 -6.31
CA TRP A 316 2.61 19.11 -5.17
C TRP A 316 3.34 19.04 -3.82
N SER A 317 2.87 19.85 -2.87
CA SER A 317 3.29 19.78 -1.48
C SER A 317 2.13 20.06 -0.51
N TYR A 318 2.25 19.58 0.71
CA TYR A 318 1.26 19.77 1.77
C TYR A 318 1.86 20.51 2.95
N LYS A 319 1.30 21.66 3.31
CA LYS A 319 1.65 22.40 4.52
C LYS A 319 0.77 21.94 5.68
N SER A 320 1.33 21.17 6.61
CA SER A 320 0.60 20.63 7.76
C SER A 320 0.05 21.74 8.65
N LYS A 321 -1.25 21.71 8.97
CA LYS A 321 -1.90 22.68 9.86
C LYS A 321 -1.35 22.57 11.29
N GLU A 322 -1.01 21.37 11.74
CA GLU A 322 -0.53 21.08 13.10
C GLU A 322 0.94 21.48 13.37
N SER A 323 1.71 21.76 12.31
CA SER A 323 3.17 21.96 12.43
C SER A 323 3.75 23.07 11.56
N GLY A 324 2.99 23.62 10.60
CA GLY A 324 3.48 24.57 9.61
C GLY A 324 4.52 24.02 8.61
N ARG A 325 5.06 22.81 8.86
CA ARG A 325 6.05 22.13 8.03
C ARG A 325 5.43 21.66 6.71
N ILE A 326 6.23 21.67 5.66
CA ILE A 326 5.87 21.22 4.32
C ILE A 326 6.36 19.79 4.09
N TYR A 327 5.46 18.93 3.64
CA TYR A 327 5.72 17.54 3.25
C TYR A 327 5.35 17.35 1.76
N ARG A 328 5.87 16.31 1.11
CA ARG A 328 5.65 16.02 -0.32
C ARG A 328 5.41 14.51 -0.51
N ARG A 329 5.03 14.07 -1.72
CA ARG A 329 4.87 12.65 -2.06
C ARG A 329 3.92 11.92 -1.09
N SER A 330 4.10 10.62 -0.90
CA SER A 330 3.29 9.76 -0.05
C SER A 330 3.23 10.26 1.40
N GLU A 331 4.32 10.79 1.92
CA GLU A 331 4.40 11.39 3.25
C GLU A 331 3.47 12.61 3.40
N GLY A 332 3.44 13.49 2.38
CA GLY A 332 2.51 14.62 2.35
C GLY A 332 1.06 14.17 2.25
N LEU A 333 0.77 13.16 1.41
CA LEU A 333 -0.58 12.59 1.27
C LEU A 333 -1.06 11.91 2.57
N ALA A 334 -0.15 11.27 3.32
CA ALA A 334 -0.45 10.70 4.63
C ALA A 334 -0.86 11.80 5.63
N VAL A 335 -0.09 12.87 5.76
CA VAL A 335 -0.44 13.98 6.66
C VAL A 335 -1.74 14.68 6.21
N ALA A 336 -1.95 14.88 4.91
CA ALA A 336 -3.19 15.47 4.38
C ALA A 336 -4.42 14.61 4.69
N SER A 337 -4.35 13.31 4.43
CA SER A 337 -5.46 12.37 4.71
C SER A 337 -5.78 12.25 6.20
N LEU A 338 -4.77 12.27 7.08
CA LEU A 338 -4.96 12.31 8.53
C LEU A 338 -5.60 13.62 9.00
N GLU A 339 -5.12 14.77 8.52
CA GLU A 339 -5.71 16.07 8.89
C GLU A 339 -7.15 16.22 8.35
N MET A 340 -7.49 15.62 7.20
CA MET A 340 -8.88 15.52 6.71
C MET A 340 -9.75 14.59 7.56
N PHE A 341 -9.24 13.40 7.91
CA PHE A 341 -9.91 12.43 8.79
C PHE A 341 -10.25 13.04 10.14
N LYS A 342 -9.29 13.73 10.79
CA LYS A 342 -9.54 14.46 12.06
C LYS A 342 -10.65 15.51 11.98
N THR A 343 -10.96 16.04 10.78
CA THR A 343 -12.04 17.02 10.60
C THR A 343 -13.42 16.42 10.30
N GLY A 344 -13.56 15.08 10.29
CA GLY A 344 -14.84 14.43 9.98
C GLY A 344 -15.19 14.37 8.49
N LEU A 345 -14.26 14.66 7.57
CA LEU A 345 -14.55 14.72 6.13
C LEU A 345 -15.12 13.40 5.56
N PHE A 346 -14.79 12.27 6.18
CA PHE A 346 -15.16 10.93 5.73
C PHE A 346 -16.22 10.25 6.61
N SER A 347 -16.69 10.93 7.66
CA SER A 347 -17.71 10.43 8.59
C SER A 347 -19.08 11.00 8.24
N SER A 348 -20.13 10.20 8.42
CA SER A 348 -21.51 10.69 8.37
C SER A 348 -21.99 11.28 9.70
N ASP A 349 -21.30 10.96 10.81
CA ASP A 349 -21.63 11.37 12.16
C ASP A 349 -20.73 12.54 12.64
N PRO A 350 -21.27 13.75 12.85
CA PRO A 350 -20.50 14.89 13.36
C PRO A 350 -19.96 14.70 14.78
N THR A 351 -20.52 13.78 15.57
CA THR A 351 -20.06 13.46 16.93
C THR A 351 -18.86 12.51 16.93
N GLU A 352 -18.68 11.75 15.84
CA GLU A 352 -17.56 10.83 15.63
C GLU A 352 -16.77 11.20 14.37
N PRO A 353 -16.00 12.31 14.38
CA PRO A 353 -15.27 12.78 13.21
C PRO A 353 -14.12 11.83 12.81
N CYS A 354 -13.52 11.11 13.76
CA CYS A 354 -12.45 10.15 13.49
C CYS A 354 -13.01 8.77 13.08
N GLN A 355 -13.84 8.77 12.04
CA GLN A 355 -14.49 7.59 11.44
C GLN A 355 -14.45 7.71 9.90
N VAL A 356 -14.51 6.57 9.22
CA VAL A 356 -14.89 6.47 7.80
C VAL A 356 -16.11 5.58 7.71
N ASP A 357 -17.15 6.03 7.02
CA ASP A 357 -18.32 5.21 6.71
C ASP A 357 -18.86 5.50 5.30
N GLY A 358 -19.65 4.57 4.75
CA GLY A 358 -20.21 4.71 3.40
C GLY A 358 -21.07 5.98 3.23
N ALA A 359 -21.87 6.37 4.23
CA ALA A 359 -22.71 7.55 4.13
C ALA A 359 -21.91 8.88 4.18
N GLY A 360 -20.75 8.89 4.82
CA GLY A 360 -19.78 9.99 4.81
C GLY A 360 -19.04 10.07 3.48
N LEU A 361 -18.46 8.96 3.02
CA LEU A 361 -17.74 8.87 1.75
C LEU A 361 -18.61 9.25 0.54
N LYS A 362 -19.90 8.88 0.54
CA LYS A 362 -20.84 9.25 -0.53
C LYS A 362 -21.07 10.77 -0.66
N LYS A 363 -20.76 11.54 0.38
CA LYS A 363 -20.85 13.02 0.39
C LYS A 363 -19.55 13.71 -0.05
N VAL A 364 -18.47 12.97 -0.28
CA VAL A 364 -17.16 13.53 -0.66
C VAL A 364 -17.20 14.04 -2.10
N THR A 365 -16.82 15.31 -2.29
CA THR A 365 -16.72 15.97 -3.59
C THR A 365 -15.27 16.27 -3.96
N VAL A 366 -15.02 16.43 -5.26
CA VAL A 366 -13.72 16.89 -5.80
C VAL A 366 -13.28 18.19 -5.12
N GLY A 367 -14.19 19.15 -4.91
CA GLY A 367 -13.88 20.44 -4.26
C GLY A 367 -13.49 20.32 -2.78
N GLN A 368 -14.11 19.41 -2.02
CA GLN A 368 -13.70 19.15 -0.64
C GLN A 368 -12.31 18.50 -0.58
N LEU A 369 -12.02 17.52 -1.45
CA LEU A 369 -10.69 16.93 -1.54
C LEU A 369 -9.65 17.95 -2.02
N ALA A 370 -9.97 18.82 -2.98
CA ALA A 370 -9.10 19.90 -3.44
C ALA A 370 -8.66 20.77 -2.24
N LYS A 371 -9.64 21.25 -1.47
CA LYS A 371 -9.41 22.07 -0.27
C LYS A 371 -8.63 21.33 0.81
N GLY A 372 -8.99 20.07 1.07
CA GLY A 372 -8.35 19.24 2.09
C GLY A 372 -6.91 18.84 1.74
N MET A 373 -6.60 18.66 0.46
CA MET A 373 -5.26 18.34 -0.08
C MET A 373 -4.48 19.58 -0.54
N GLN A 374 -4.99 20.80 -0.32
CA GLN A 374 -4.37 22.06 -0.72
C GLN A 374 -4.07 22.18 -2.23
N HIS A 375 -4.89 21.53 -3.07
CA HIS A 375 -4.78 21.64 -4.52
C HIS A 375 -5.14 23.06 -4.99
N SER A 376 -4.30 23.60 -5.89
CA SER A 376 -4.55 24.81 -6.67
C SER A 376 -3.72 24.79 -7.95
N GLU A 377 -3.87 25.77 -8.83
CA GLU A 377 -3.03 25.92 -10.04
C GLU A 377 -1.52 25.99 -9.70
N ASN A 378 -1.17 26.65 -8.60
CA ASN A 378 0.22 26.78 -8.11
C ASN A 378 0.69 25.60 -7.25
N ASN A 379 -0.22 24.70 -6.86
CA ASN A 379 0.08 23.46 -6.12
C ASN A 379 -0.75 22.30 -6.73
N PRO A 380 -0.46 21.92 -7.99
CA PRO A 380 -1.29 20.98 -8.74
C PRO A 380 -1.13 19.56 -8.21
N LEU A 381 -2.24 18.87 -7.93
CA LEU A 381 -2.27 17.46 -7.54
C LEU A 381 -2.91 16.64 -8.67
N PRO A 382 -2.13 15.90 -9.47
CA PRO A 382 -2.67 15.11 -10.59
C PRO A 382 -3.65 14.03 -10.10
N GLY A 383 -4.73 13.76 -10.86
CA GLY A 383 -5.68 12.67 -10.58
C GLY A 383 -6.58 12.92 -9.36
N LEU A 384 -7.01 14.17 -9.13
CA LEU A 384 -7.90 14.51 -8.01
C LEU A 384 -9.32 13.94 -8.22
N GLU A 385 -9.82 14.00 -9.44
CA GLU A 385 -11.12 13.45 -9.87
C GLU A 385 -11.13 11.92 -9.70
N GLY A 386 -10.03 11.25 -10.09
CA GLY A 386 -9.83 9.81 -9.90
C GLY A 386 -9.91 9.42 -8.43
N ARG A 387 -9.26 10.18 -7.54
CA ARG A 387 -9.33 9.98 -6.07
C ARG A 387 -10.72 10.20 -5.51
N ALA A 388 -11.42 11.26 -5.94
CA ALA A 388 -12.80 11.51 -5.53
C ALA A 388 -13.73 10.35 -5.95
N GLY A 389 -13.66 9.95 -7.22
CA GLY A 389 -14.43 8.83 -7.74
C GLY A 389 -14.10 7.50 -7.06
N LEU A 390 -12.85 7.28 -6.66
CA LEU A 390 -12.42 6.09 -5.90
C LEU A 390 -13.05 6.06 -4.50
N LEU A 391 -13.08 7.17 -3.78
CA LEU A 391 -13.76 7.26 -2.48
C LEU A 391 -15.29 7.14 -2.60
N ILE A 392 -15.88 7.67 -3.67
CA ILE A 392 -17.32 7.52 -3.94
C ILE A 392 -17.65 6.04 -4.23
N ARG A 393 -16.88 5.34 -5.08
CA ARG A 393 -17.10 3.89 -5.30
C ARG A 393 -16.82 3.04 -4.05
N LEU A 394 -15.88 3.46 -3.20
CA LEU A 394 -15.70 2.84 -1.88
C LEU A 394 -16.98 2.93 -1.03
N SER A 395 -17.74 4.04 -1.10
CA SER A 395 -19.03 4.12 -0.38
C SER A 395 -20.05 3.06 -0.80
N GLU A 396 -19.95 2.58 -2.04
CA GLU A 396 -20.81 1.52 -2.58
C GLU A 396 -20.29 0.14 -2.17
N ALA A 397 -18.97 -0.08 -2.27
CA ALA A 397 -18.29 -1.31 -1.84
C ALA A 397 -18.51 -1.63 -0.35
N LEU A 398 -18.52 -0.61 0.51
CA LEU A 398 -18.72 -0.74 1.95
C LEU A 398 -20.14 -1.22 2.35
N ASN A 399 -21.10 -1.31 1.41
CA ASN A 399 -22.41 -1.91 1.71
C ASN A 399 -22.36 -3.44 1.84
N ASN A 400 -21.22 -4.09 1.62
CA ASN A 400 -21.05 -5.49 1.97
C ASN A 400 -21.01 -5.65 3.52
N GLN A 401 -22.17 -5.86 4.11
CA GLN A 401 -22.36 -5.94 5.57
C GLN A 401 -21.64 -7.14 6.22
N GLU A 402 -21.31 -8.19 5.45
CA GLU A 402 -20.52 -9.33 5.97
C GLU A 402 -19.12 -8.87 6.38
N PHE A 403 -18.49 -8.01 5.57
CA PHE A 403 -17.14 -7.50 5.83
C PHE A 403 -17.13 -6.16 6.57
N PHE A 404 -18.11 -5.28 6.32
CA PHE A 404 -18.05 -3.88 6.75
C PHE A 404 -19.17 -3.46 7.73
N GLY A 405 -19.96 -4.42 8.20
CA GLY A 405 -21.04 -4.19 9.17
C GLY A 405 -22.22 -3.38 8.61
N VAL A 406 -23.23 -3.20 9.46
CA VAL A 406 -24.50 -2.50 9.08
C VAL A 406 -24.33 -0.99 8.88
N ASP A 407 -23.30 -0.43 9.48
CA ASP A 407 -22.84 0.96 9.43
C ASP A 407 -21.82 1.21 8.30
N ALA A 408 -21.48 0.19 7.51
CA ALA A 408 -20.66 0.31 6.29
C ALA A 408 -19.31 1.00 6.54
N ARG A 409 -18.55 0.54 7.55
CA ARG A 409 -17.22 1.06 7.90
C ARG A 409 -16.11 0.10 7.48
N PRO A 410 -14.98 0.60 6.93
CA PRO A 410 -13.78 -0.21 6.72
C PRO A 410 -13.36 -0.98 7.97
N GLY A 411 -13.38 -0.33 9.13
CA GLY A 411 -12.89 -0.86 10.39
C GLY A 411 -13.56 -2.15 10.87
N ASN A 412 -14.82 -2.36 10.50
CA ASN A 412 -15.60 -3.54 10.87
C ASN A 412 -15.07 -4.84 10.23
N MET A 413 -14.18 -4.76 9.23
CA MET A 413 -13.46 -5.93 8.72
C MET A 413 -12.70 -6.67 9.82
N LEU A 414 -12.29 -5.96 10.87
CA LEU A 414 -11.69 -6.52 12.07
C LEU A 414 -12.57 -7.59 12.71
N ASP A 415 -13.88 -7.35 12.82
CA ASP A 415 -14.83 -8.24 13.48
C ASP A 415 -15.10 -9.48 12.63
N TYR A 416 -15.20 -9.32 11.31
CA TYR A 416 -15.23 -10.44 10.36
C TYR A 416 -13.96 -11.30 10.50
N LEU A 417 -12.78 -10.70 10.42
CA LEU A 417 -11.51 -11.43 10.48
C LEU A 417 -11.30 -12.15 11.81
N LEU A 418 -11.72 -11.57 12.93
CA LEU A 418 -11.60 -12.19 14.26
C LEU A 418 -12.63 -13.30 14.51
N SER A 419 -13.78 -13.27 13.82
CA SER A 419 -14.82 -14.32 13.90
C SER A 419 -14.68 -15.40 12.82
N HIS A 420 -13.86 -15.18 11.79
CA HIS A 420 -13.65 -16.12 10.70
C HIS A 420 -13.01 -17.43 11.18
N HIS A 421 -13.51 -18.57 10.67
CA HIS A 421 -13.15 -19.90 11.18
C HIS A 421 -11.67 -20.31 10.98
N THR A 422 -10.93 -19.61 10.12
CA THR A 422 -9.47 -19.81 9.92
C THR A 422 -8.62 -19.08 10.94
N THR A 423 -9.20 -18.13 11.70
CA THR A 423 -8.46 -17.36 12.70
C THR A 423 -8.26 -18.19 13.95
N LEU A 424 -7.01 -18.41 14.33
CA LEU A 424 -6.69 -19.19 15.52
C LEU A 424 -6.86 -18.32 16.77
N ALA A 425 -7.87 -18.65 17.56
CA ALA A 425 -8.09 -18.09 18.90
C ALA A 425 -7.05 -18.68 19.89
N SER A 426 -5.85 -18.10 19.92
CA SER A 426 -4.84 -18.37 20.95
C SER A 426 -4.83 -17.27 22.03
N SER A 427 -3.80 -17.21 22.88
CA SER A 427 -3.56 -16.06 23.76
C SER A 427 -3.41 -14.74 22.98
N VAL A 428 -3.07 -14.84 21.71
CA VAL A 428 -3.10 -13.76 20.71
C VAL A 428 -3.80 -14.29 19.45
N PRO A 429 -4.79 -13.58 18.88
CA PRO A 429 -5.42 -14.00 17.63
C PRO A 429 -4.42 -14.06 16.48
N ILE A 430 -4.43 -15.15 15.71
CA ILE A 430 -3.61 -15.35 14.50
C ILE A 430 -4.53 -15.40 13.28
N ILE A 431 -4.42 -14.39 12.41
CA ILE A 431 -5.23 -14.27 11.19
C ILE A 431 -4.38 -14.68 9.98
N SER A 432 -4.91 -15.50 9.06
CA SER A 432 -4.14 -15.86 7.87
C SER A 432 -4.17 -14.76 6.81
N ILE A 433 -3.03 -14.52 6.14
CA ILE A 433 -2.96 -13.56 5.02
C ILE A 433 -3.99 -13.87 3.92
N PRO A 434 -4.25 -15.13 3.51
CA PRO A 434 -5.34 -15.41 2.56
C PRO A 434 -6.72 -14.93 3.02
N THR A 435 -7.01 -14.94 4.34
CA THR A 435 -8.29 -14.46 4.89
C THR A 435 -8.39 -12.94 4.89
N LEU A 436 -7.31 -12.22 5.25
CA LEU A 436 -7.25 -10.77 5.07
C LEU A 436 -7.33 -10.40 3.58
N TRP A 437 -6.66 -11.17 2.72
CA TRP A 437 -6.62 -10.94 1.29
C TRP A 437 -7.97 -11.10 0.60
N SER A 438 -8.77 -12.13 0.94
CA SER A 438 -10.11 -12.30 0.37
C SER A 438 -11.02 -11.13 0.73
N VAL A 439 -11.04 -10.69 2.00
CA VAL A 439 -11.81 -9.51 2.42
C VAL A 439 -11.44 -8.26 1.61
N LEU A 440 -10.15 -8.03 1.35
CA LEU A 440 -9.71 -6.89 0.55
C LEU A 440 -10.03 -7.05 -0.95
N MET A 441 -9.83 -8.23 -1.54
CA MET A 441 -10.10 -8.44 -2.97
C MET A 441 -11.59 -8.50 -3.31
N ASP A 442 -12.39 -9.15 -2.48
CA ASP A 442 -13.82 -9.36 -2.72
C ASP A 442 -14.61 -8.15 -2.24
N GLY A 443 -14.33 -7.68 -1.03
CA GLY A 443 -14.98 -6.50 -0.44
C GLY A 443 -14.69 -5.18 -1.13
N LEU A 444 -13.53 -5.02 -1.78
CA LEU A 444 -13.15 -3.79 -2.50
C LEU A 444 -13.12 -3.96 -4.02
N SER A 445 -13.57 -5.10 -4.55
CA SER A 445 -13.54 -5.41 -6.00
C SER A 445 -14.16 -4.30 -6.88
N SER A 446 -15.26 -3.69 -6.43
CA SER A 446 -16.03 -2.69 -7.17
C SER A 446 -15.41 -1.28 -7.18
N ILE A 447 -14.37 -1.00 -6.39
CA ILE A 447 -13.73 0.33 -6.38
C ILE A 447 -12.83 0.56 -7.61
N TRP A 448 -12.40 -0.52 -8.27
CA TRP A 448 -11.50 -0.46 -9.42
C TRP A 448 -12.26 -0.14 -10.72
N PRO A 449 -11.66 0.57 -11.69
CA PRO A 449 -12.31 0.82 -12.98
C PRO A 449 -12.70 -0.47 -13.71
N PRO A 450 -13.87 -0.52 -14.38
CA PRO A 450 -14.33 -1.71 -15.11
C PRO A 450 -13.50 -2.02 -16.37
N SER A 451 -12.64 -1.10 -16.79
CA SER A 451 -11.72 -1.21 -17.94
C SER A 451 -10.50 -2.12 -17.71
N ARG A 452 -10.40 -2.76 -16.54
CA ARG A 452 -9.35 -3.75 -16.23
C ARG A 452 -9.60 -5.09 -16.91
N THR A 453 -8.56 -5.90 -17.02
CA THR A 453 -8.62 -7.28 -17.51
C THR A 453 -9.69 -8.09 -16.78
N GLN A 454 -10.52 -8.79 -17.55
CA GLN A 454 -11.59 -9.64 -17.04
C GLN A 454 -11.35 -11.10 -17.45
N VAL A 455 -11.77 -12.03 -16.61
CA VAL A 455 -11.88 -13.47 -16.94
C VAL A 455 -13.29 -13.89 -16.58
N ASP A 456 -14.00 -14.49 -17.53
CA ASP A 456 -15.40 -14.94 -17.39
C ASP A 456 -16.35 -13.85 -16.86
N GLY A 457 -16.13 -12.60 -17.29
CA GLY A 457 -16.87 -11.41 -16.87
C GLY A 457 -16.47 -10.83 -15.51
N VAL A 458 -15.61 -11.50 -14.76
CA VAL A 458 -15.11 -11.05 -13.46
C VAL A 458 -13.89 -10.14 -13.67
N SER A 459 -13.96 -8.90 -13.17
CA SER A 459 -12.80 -8.01 -13.12
C SER A 459 -11.75 -8.56 -12.16
N ILE A 460 -10.52 -8.74 -12.68
CA ILE A 460 -9.40 -9.29 -11.91
C ILE A 460 -8.71 -8.19 -11.10
N GLY A 461 -8.82 -6.92 -11.50
CA GLY A 461 -8.21 -5.77 -10.83
C GLY A 461 -6.90 -5.34 -11.49
N ASP A 462 -5.82 -5.19 -10.72
CA ASP A 462 -4.50 -4.83 -11.25
C ASP A 462 -3.78 -6.08 -11.76
N ALA A 463 -4.25 -6.57 -12.90
CA ALA A 463 -3.73 -7.72 -13.63
C ALA A 463 -3.82 -7.47 -15.14
N TRP A 464 -2.81 -7.89 -15.88
CA TRP A 464 -2.61 -7.49 -17.28
C TRP A 464 -2.04 -8.63 -18.11
N HIS A 465 -2.30 -8.64 -19.42
CA HIS A 465 -1.69 -9.60 -20.34
C HIS A 465 -0.18 -9.31 -20.49
N CYS A 466 0.64 -10.36 -20.53
CA CYS A 466 2.07 -10.26 -20.74
C CYS A 466 2.50 -11.21 -21.87
N SER A 467 3.04 -10.69 -22.97
CA SER A 467 3.27 -11.53 -24.17
C SER A 467 4.38 -12.56 -23.98
N VAL A 468 5.36 -12.28 -23.11
CA VAL A 468 6.53 -13.14 -22.85
C VAL A 468 6.16 -14.54 -22.31
N ILE A 469 5.00 -14.65 -21.66
CA ILE A 469 4.43 -15.92 -21.15
C ILE A 469 3.19 -16.39 -21.94
N ALA A 470 2.70 -15.60 -22.89
CA ALA A 470 1.69 -16.01 -23.86
C ALA A 470 2.35 -16.86 -24.97
N SER A 471 2.54 -18.16 -24.71
CA SER A 471 3.16 -19.09 -25.67
C SER A 471 2.11 -20.06 -26.25
N PRO A 472 1.65 -19.85 -27.50
CA PRO A 472 0.83 -20.82 -28.24
C PRO A 472 1.57 -22.17 -28.43
N PRO A 473 0.86 -23.27 -28.77
CA PRO A 473 -0.55 -23.36 -29.12
C PRO A 473 -1.49 -23.77 -27.97
N ALA A 474 -0.94 -24.12 -26.79
CA ALA A 474 -1.69 -24.76 -25.71
C ALA A 474 -2.17 -23.81 -24.59
N SER A 475 -1.85 -22.52 -24.65
CA SER A 475 -2.13 -21.58 -23.56
C SER A 475 -3.61 -21.24 -23.44
N LYS A 476 -4.23 -21.51 -22.29
CA LYS A 476 -5.53 -20.94 -21.92
C LYS A 476 -5.41 -19.41 -21.86
N SER A 477 -6.48 -18.66 -22.15
CA SER A 477 -6.45 -17.19 -22.20
C SER A 477 -5.85 -16.54 -20.94
N TRP A 478 -6.24 -17.05 -19.76
CA TRP A 478 -5.75 -16.60 -18.46
C TRP A 478 -4.24 -16.85 -18.24
N GLU A 479 -3.63 -17.80 -18.95
CA GLU A 479 -2.20 -18.13 -18.85
C GLU A 479 -1.28 -17.11 -19.53
N SER A 480 -1.85 -16.05 -20.12
CA SER A 480 -1.10 -14.85 -20.51
C SER A 480 -1.12 -13.75 -19.43
N ILE A 481 -1.97 -13.86 -18.41
CA ILE A 481 -2.20 -12.79 -17.43
C ILE A 481 -1.15 -12.84 -16.30
N VAL A 482 -0.66 -11.67 -15.90
CA VAL A 482 0.14 -11.42 -14.69
C VAL A 482 -0.64 -10.48 -13.76
N PRO A 483 -1.09 -10.97 -12.59
CA PRO A 483 -1.64 -10.13 -11.53
C PRO A 483 -0.53 -9.52 -10.67
N PHE A 484 -0.75 -8.27 -10.24
CA PHE A 484 0.13 -7.54 -9.32
C PHE A 484 -0.61 -7.09 -8.05
N HIS A 485 -1.86 -6.67 -8.20
CA HIS A 485 -2.73 -6.21 -7.10
C HIS A 485 -2.04 -5.20 -6.19
N LYS A 486 -1.22 -4.30 -6.75
CA LYS A 486 -0.21 -3.56 -5.98
C LYS A 486 -0.84 -2.68 -4.91
N LEU A 487 -1.97 -2.03 -5.19
CA LEU A 487 -2.64 -1.22 -4.17
C LEU A 487 -3.29 -2.08 -3.09
N THR A 488 -3.86 -3.24 -3.44
CA THR A 488 -4.37 -4.21 -2.45
C THR A 488 -3.25 -4.78 -1.57
N GLN A 489 -2.07 -5.05 -2.13
CA GLN A 489 -0.88 -5.43 -1.34
C GLN A 489 -0.43 -4.30 -0.42
N TRP A 490 -0.37 -3.06 -0.92
CA TRP A 490 -0.02 -1.89 -0.09
C TRP A 490 -1.02 -1.67 1.05
N LEU A 491 -2.30 -1.88 0.77
CA LEU A 491 -3.38 -1.84 1.76
C LEU A 491 -3.22 -2.97 2.79
N CYS A 492 -2.95 -4.20 2.37
CA CYS A 492 -2.72 -5.35 3.26
C CYS A 492 -1.57 -5.08 4.25
N TYR A 493 -0.38 -4.72 3.74
CA TYR A 493 0.76 -4.30 4.57
C TYR A 493 0.41 -3.17 5.55
N SER A 494 -0.37 -2.19 5.09
CA SER A 494 -0.76 -1.05 5.90
C SER A 494 -1.75 -1.42 7.01
N LEU A 495 -2.78 -2.22 6.72
CA LEU A 495 -3.83 -2.60 7.67
C LEU A 495 -3.39 -3.63 8.72
N MET A 496 -2.39 -4.45 8.41
CA MET A 496 -1.76 -5.31 9.42
C MET A 496 -1.16 -4.48 10.58
N ALA A 497 -0.61 -3.30 10.30
CA ALA A 497 0.09 -2.50 11.30
C ALA A 497 -0.76 -2.07 12.51
N PRO A 498 -1.97 -1.48 12.37
CA PRO A 498 -2.83 -1.19 13.53
C PRO A 498 -3.30 -2.46 14.23
N MET A 499 -3.68 -3.51 13.49
CA MET A 499 -4.11 -4.79 14.05
C MET A 499 -3.01 -5.40 14.96
N THR A 500 -1.76 -5.45 14.50
CA THR A 500 -0.63 -5.96 15.28
C THR A 500 -0.17 -4.99 16.37
N LYS A 501 -0.06 -3.68 16.12
CA LYS A 501 0.44 -2.74 17.14
C LYS A 501 -0.54 -2.53 18.29
N VAL A 502 -1.85 -2.44 18.00
CA VAL A 502 -2.89 -2.09 18.98
C VAL A 502 -3.52 -3.33 19.62
N MET A 503 -3.90 -4.35 18.85
CA MET A 503 -4.55 -5.58 19.34
C MET A 503 -3.61 -6.79 19.46
N LYS A 504 -2.33 -6.64 19.13
CA LYS A 504 -1.30 -7.70 19.15
C LYS A 504 -1.52 -8.84 18.16
N ILE A 505 -2.56 -8.78 17.31
CA ILE A 505 -2.87 -9.73 16.24
C ILE A 505 -1.61 -10.12 15.47
N GLN A 506 -1.37 -11.42 15.35
CA GLN A 506 -0.32 -11.99 14.51
C GLN A 506 -0.91 -12.40 13.16
N PHE A 507 -0.06 -12.46 12.14
CA PHE A 507 -0.44 -12.89 10.80
C PHE A 507 0.36 -14.13 10.37
N SER A 508 -0.34 -15.15 9.90
CA SER A 508 0.29 -16.34 9.29
C SER A 508 0.31 -16.23 7.76
N GLY A 509 1.36 -16.76 7.13
CA GLY A 509 1.53 -16.65 5.68
C GLY A 509 1.98 -15.27 5.18
N THR A 510 2.61 -14.44 6.02
CA THR A 510 3.17 -13.13 5.63
C THR A 510 4.14 -13.21 4.45
N GLY A 511 4.87 -14.32 4.31
CA GLY A 511 5.71 -14.62 3.15
C GLY A 511 4.95 -14.72 1.81
N LEU A 512 3.62 -14.80 1.79
CA LEU A 512 2.83 -14.72 0.56
C LEU A 512 2.81 -13.31 -0.05
N LEU A 513 2.92 -12.27 0.78
CA LEU A 513 3.01 -10.89 0.29
C LEU A 513 4.31 -10.73 -0.53
N THR A 514 4.26 -9.92 -1.58
CA THR A 514 5.39 -9.73 -2.50
C THR A 514 6.03 -8.36 -2.32
N GLY A 515 7.15 -8.15 -3.01
CA GLY A 515 7.64 -6.81 -3.27
C GLY A 515 6.59 -6.02 -4.03
N LEU A 516 6.48 -4.71 -3.78
CA LEU A 516 5.50 -3.86 -4.47
C LEU A 516 6.09 -3.42 -5.82
N PRO A 517 5.49 -3.80 -6.98
CA PRO A 517 6.00 -3.41 -8.30
C PRO A 517 5.53 -2.00 -8.66
N GLU A 518 6.15 -1.03 -7.99
CA GLU A 518 5.95 0.40 -8.18
C GLU A 518 7.23 1.10 -8.62
N TYR A 519 7.10 2.34 -9.07
CA TYR A 519 8.11 3.05 -9.84
C TYR A 519 9.42 3.31 -9.09
N ARG A 520 9.48 3.31 -7.74
CA ARG A 520 10.75 3.41 -7.00
C ARG A 520 11.47 2.07 -6.96
N ASN A 521 10.80 1.01 -6.53
CA ASN A 521 11.38 -0.34 -6.51
C ASN A 521 11.79 -0.81 -7.90
N GLY A 522 10.94 -0.64 -8.92
CA GLY A 522 11.27 -0.99 -10.30
C GLY A 522 12.28 -0.03 -10.92
N GLY A 523 12.22 1.26 -10.55
CA GLY A 523 13.15 2.29 -11.01
C GLY A 523 14.57 2.06 -10.54
N LEU A 524 14.74 1.62 -9.28
CA LEU A 524 16.02 1.21 -8.72
C LEU A 524 16.73 0.16 -9.59
N LEU A 525 16.01 -0.84 -10.09
CA LEU A 525 16.60 -1.91 -10.92
C LEU A 525 17.10 -1.38 -12.27
N ILE A 526 16.46 -0.34 -12.81
CA ILE A 526 16.88 0.31 -14.06
C ILE A 526 18.03 1.30 -13.80
N ASP A 527 17.92 2.13 -12.76
CA ASP A 527 18.95 3.12 -12.39
C ASP A 527 20.29 2.49 -11.98
N MET A 528 20.25 1.27 -11.42
CA MET A 528 21.47 0.47 -11.14
C MET A 528 21.99 -0.30 -12.36
N GLY A 529 21.32 -0.21 -13.53
CA GLY A 529 21.70 -0.86 -14.78
C GLY A 529 21.41 -2.37 -14.86
N LEU A 530 20.73 -2.95 -13.86
CA LEU A 530 20.35 -4.37 -13.85
C LEU A 530 19.27 -4.68 -14.89
N LEU A 531 18.30 -3.78 -15.07
CA LEU A 531 17.28 -3.84 -16.12
C LEU A 531 17.52 -2.74 -17.15
N ASN A 532 17.73 -3.13 -18.40
CA ASN A 532 17.96 -2.20 -19.52
C ASN A 532 16.78 -2.30 -20.49
N LEU A 533 16.04 -1.20 -20.67
CA LEU A 533 14.96 -1.15 -21.65
C LEU A 533 15.54 -1.24 -23.05
N LYS A 534 15.03 -2.15 -23.88
CA LYS A 534 15.50 -2.34 -25.26
C LYS A 534 15.30 -1.07 -26.08
N ARG A 535 16.21 -0.85 -27.03
CA ARG A 535 16.31 0.40 -27.81
C ARG A 535 15.01 0.77 -28.52
N GLU A 536 14.31 -0.19 -29.12
CA GLU A 536 13.05 0.05 -29.85
C GLU A 536 11.93 0.55 -28.93
N ASP A 537 11.79 -0.02 -27.73
CA ASP A 537 10.84 0.46 -26.73
C ASP A 537 11.27 1.80 -26.12
N ALA A 538 12.57 2.01 -25.87
CA ALA A 538 13.08 3.30 -25.41
C ALA A 538 12.77 4.43 -26.41
N GLU A 539 12.99 4.20 -27.71
CA GLU A 539 12.65 5.12 -28.80
C GLU A 539 11.13 5.38 -28.86
N ARG A 540 10.30 4.32 -28.76
CA ARG A 540 8.83 4.37 -28.73
C ARG A 540 8.32 5.20 -27.55
N GLY A 541 8.80 4.93 -26.34
CA GLY A 541 8.40 5.64 -25.13
C GLY A 541 8.88 7.09 -25.09
N ILE A 542 10.07 7.40 -25.62
CA ILE A 542 10.56 8.78 -25.74
C ILE A 542 9.68 9.57 -26.73
N GLN A 543 9.23 8.96 -27.82
CA GLN A 543 8.31 9.60 -28.74
C GLN A 543 6.94 9.86 -28.09
N ALA A 544 6.42 8.92 -27.30
CA ALA A 544 5.20 9.11 -26.52
C ALA A 544 5.33 10.25 -25.48
N TYR A 545 6.46 10.34 -24.77
CA TYR A 545 6.75 11.47 -23.86
C TYR A 545 6.70 12.80 -24.61
N LYS A 546 7.38 12.92 -25.76
CA LYS A 546 7.38 14.15 -26.57
C LYS A 546 5.97 14.56 -26.96
N SER A 547 5.16 13.62 -27.46
CA SER A 547 3.75 13.87 -27.81
C SER A 547 2.91 14.30 -26.60
N ASN A 548 3.10 13.68 -25.43
CA ASN A 548 2.42 14.09 -24.20
C ASN A 548 2.84 15.49 -23.73
N SER A 549 4.13 15.83 -23.80
CA SER A 549 4.66 17.13 -23.35
C SER A 549 4.14 18.33 -24.15
N MET A 550 3.54 18.10 -25.33
CA MET A 550 2.86 19.13 -26.13
C MET A 550 1.46 19.48 -25.59
N ILE A 551 0.89 18.66 -24.71
CA ILE A 551 -0.43 18.90 -24.12
C ILE A 551 -0.27 19.93 -22.98
N LYS A 552 -1.07 21.00 -23.02
CA LYS A 552 -1.02 22.10 -22.03
C LYS A 552 -1.10 21.56 -20.60
N GLY A 553 -0.06 21.81 -19.80
CA GLY A 553 0.02 21.44 -18.38
C GLY A 553 0.75 20.13 -18.08
N GLN A 554 1.08 19.33 -19.10
CA GLN A 554 1.96 18.16 -18.93
C GLN A 554 3.41 18.57 -18.63
N PRO A 555 4.20 17.73 -17.93
CA PRO A 555 5.62 17.97 -17.75
C PRO A 555 6.36 17.90 -19.08
N ASN A 556 7.36 18.78 -19.23
CA ASN A 556 8.22 18.91 -20.40
C ASN A 556 9.71 19.06 -19.99
N VAL A 557 10.06 18.53 -18.81
CA VAL A 557 11.39 18.62 -18.19
C VAL A 557 11.90 17.20 -17.98
N GLU A 558 13.15 16.94 -18.39
CA GLU A 558 13.86 15.66 -18.22
C GLU A 558 13.13 14.49 -18.93
N VAL A 559 13.55 14.21 -20.19
CA VAL A 559 12.88 13.23 -21.06
C VAL A 559 13.18 11.80 -20.61
N VAL A 560 12.13 11.04 -20.34
CA VAL A 560 12.16 9.60 -20.04
C VAL A 560 11.09 8.86 -20.86
N PRO A 561 11.24 7.55 -21.14
CA PRO A 561 10.21 6.76 -21.81
C PRO A 561 8.86 6.83 -21.08
N LEU A 562 7.76 7.02 -21.83
CA LEU A 562 6.39 7.07 -21.32
C LEU A 562 5.55 5.95 -21.95
N PHE A 563 4.84 5.18 -21.12
CA PHE A 563 3.92 4.12 -21.56
C PHE A 563 2.60 4.16 -20.78
N THR A 564 1.56 3.49 -21.27
CA THR A 564 0.32 3.27 -20.51
C THR A 564 0.46 2.12 -19.52
N VAL A 565 -0.46 2.03 -18.56
CA VAL A 565 -0.44 1.03 -17.47
C VAL A 565 -0.56 -0.43 -17.95
N ASP A 566 -1.16 -0.61 -19.12
CA ASP A 566 -1.46 -1.87 -19.81
C ASP A 566 -0.42 -2.25 -20.87
N ASP A 567 0.57 -1.38 -21.13
CA ASP A 567 1.66 -1.64 -22.08
C ASP A 567 2.53 -2.80 -21.59
N ASP A 568 2.86 -3.74 -22.48
CA ASP A 568 3.60 -4.96 -22.13
C ASP A 568 5.00 -4.67 -21.58
N VAL A 569 5.60 -3.51 -21.90
CA VAL A 569 6.81 -3.00 -21.24
C VAL A 569 6.59 -2.83 -19.73
N ILE A 570 5.47 -2.20 -19.34
CA ILE A 570 5.13 -1.98 -17.93
C ILE A 570 4.78 -3.30 -17.24
N VAL A 571 4.09 -4.21 -17.93
CA VAL A 571 3.74 -5.53 -17.37
C VAL A 571 5.00 -6.38 -17.16
N GLU A 572 5.90 -6.46 -18.13
CA GLU A 572 7.18 -7.19 -18.00
C GLU A 572 8.04 -6.57 -16.89
N TRP A 573 8.20 -5.24 -16.87
CA TRP A 573 8.96 -4.53 -15.82
C TRP A 573 8.42 -4.79 -14.41
N ARG A 574 7.10 -4.77 -14.23
CA ARG A 574 6.46 -5.01 -12.93
C ARG A 574 6.62 -6.47 -12.47
N ALA A 575 6.55 -7.42 -13.40
CA ALA A 575 6.80 -8.84 -13.11
C ALA A 575 8.26 -9.11 -12.74
N LEU A 576 9.21 -8.50 -13.46
CA LEU A 576 10.63 -8.53 -13.10
C LEU A 576 10.88 -7.89 -11.73
N THR A 577 10.21 -6.78 -11.43
CA THR A 577 10.33 -6.10 -10.12
C THR A 577 9.89 -7.00 -8.97
N VAL A 578 8.74 -7.69 -9.08
CA VAL A 578 8.32 -8.69 -8.07
C VAL A 578 9.38 -9.78 -7.89
N GLY A 579 9.93 -10.30 -8.99
CA GLY A 579 10.91 -11.38 -8.96
C GLY A 579 12.27 -10.98 -8.38
N PHE A 580 12.83 -9.85 -8.82
CA PHE A 580 14.11 -9.36 -8.32
C PHE A 580 14.05 -8.90 -6.87
N LEU A 581 12.91 -8.45 -6.35
CA LEU A 581 12.77 -8.13 -4.92
C LEU A 581 12.81 -9.38 -4.02
N ASP A 582 12.29 -10.53 -4.47
CA ASP A 582 12.49 -11.81 -3.76
C ASP A 582 13.98 -12.20 -3.77
N GLU A 583 14.70 -12.03 -4.89
CA GLU A 583 16.12 -12.40 -5.00
C GLU A 583 17.06 -11.44 -4.24
N LEU A 584 16.78 -10.13 -4.30
CA LEU A 584 17.50 -9.11 -3.53
C LEU A 584 17.35 -9.32 -2.02
N LEU A 585 16.22 -9.83 -1.54
CA LEU A 585 16.02 -10.10 -0.11
C LEU A 585 17.02 -11.12 0.43
N GLU A 586 17.27 -12.20 -0.32
CA GLU A 586 18.22 -13.22 0.09
C GLU A 586 19.65 -12.66 0.10
N GLU A 587 20.03 -11.94 -0.95
CA GLU A 587 21.39 -11.40 -1.08
C GLU A 587 21.67 -10.26 -0.10
N VAL A 588 20.72 -9.34 0.13
CA VAL A 588 20.83 -8.30 1.17
C VAL A 588 21.02 -8.94 2.54
N ASN A 589 20.23 -9.97 2.89
CA ASN A 589 20.42 -10.66 4.16
C ASN A 589 21.80 -11.33 4.29
N ASN A 590 22.35 -11.85 3.21
CA ASN A 590 23.71 -12.41 3.18
C ASN A 590 24.77 -11.30 3.39
N LEU A 591 24.63 -10.16 2.70
CA LEU A 591 25.51 -8.99 2.81
C LEU A 591 25.42 -8.26 4.16
N LEU A 592 24.29 -8.37 4.86
CA LEU A 592 24.12 -7.91 6.25
C LEU A 592 24.71 -8.90 7.27
N GLY A 593 24.90 -10.17 6.90
CA GLY A 593 25.46 -11.22 7.77
C GLY A 593 24.51 -11.69 8.87
N LEU A 594 23.19 -11.57 8.66
CA LEU A 594 22.19 -11.83 9.69
C LEU A 594 21.95 -13.35 9.89
N PRO A 595 21.90 -13.85 11.15
CA PRO A 595 21.55 -15.23 11.42
C PRO A 595 20.08 -15.49 11.03
N SER A 596 19.73 -16.76 10.76
CA SER A 596 18.42 -17.13 10.19
C SER A 596 17.20 -16.60 10.97
N ALA A 597 17.30 -16.45 12.29
CA ALA A 597 16.23 -15.93 13.14
C ALA A 597 16.08 -14.39 13.11
N GLU A 598 17.06 -13.67 12.56
CA GLU A 598 17.12 -12.20 12.49
C GLU A 598 17.13 -11.68 11.04
N ARG A 599 17.09 -12.58 10.03
CA ARG A 599 16.98 -12.19 8.62
C ARG A 599 15.78 -11.26 8.43
N LEU A 600 16.01 -10.15 7.72
CA LEU A 600 14.98 -9.20 7.35
C LEU A 600 13.89 -9.88 6.53
N THR A 601 12.65 -9.53 6.85
CA THR A 601 11.50 -9.83 6.01
C THR A 601 11.48 -8.93 4.77
N LEU A 602 10.74 -9.35 3.73
CA LEU A 602 10.54 -8.54 2.53
C LEU A 602 9.97 -7.15 2.86
N ALA A 603 9.03 -7.07 3.80
CA ALA A 603 8.46 -5.82 4.27
C ALA A 603 9.49 -4.87 4.92
N GLN A 604 10.52 -5.39 5.58
CA GLN A 604 11.59 -4.58 6.18
C GLN A 604 12.59 -4.12 5.12
N MET A 605 12.95 -4.98 4.16
CA MET A 605 13.82 -4.57 3.04
C MET A 605 13.13 -3.52 2.13
N LEU A 606 11.82 -3.61 1.93
CA LEU A 606 11.06 -2.57 1.23
C LEU A 606 11.20 -1.21 1.92
N GLU A 607 10.90 -1.14 3.22
CA GLU A 607 10.89 0.10 4.01
C GLU A 607 12.29 0.75 4.14
N ALA A 608 13.27 -0.02 4.62
CA ALA A 608 14.61 0.49 4.91
C ALA A 608 15.55 0.49 3.69
N GLY A 609 15.25 -0.33 2.68
CA GLY A 609 16.10 -0.57 1.52
C GLY A 609 15.50 0.00 0.24
N THR A 610 14.77 -0.82 -0.52
CA THR A 610 14.50 -0.56 -1.94
C THR A 610 13.60 0.64 -2.21
N TRP A 611 12.60 0.90 -1.36
CA TRP A 611 11.70 2.06 -1.52
C TRP A 611 12.41 3.39 -1.23
N LYS A 612 13.38 3.38 -0.30
CA LYS A 612 14.23 4.52 0.04
C LYS A 612 15.34 4.70 -1.01
N GLY A 613 16.02 3.62 -1.40
CA GLY A 613 17.07 3.61 -2.41
C GLY A 613 16.58 4.00 -3.80
N GLY A 614 15.45 3.48 -4.24
CA GLY A 614 14.84 3.88 -5.52
C GLY A 614 14.48 5.36 -5.59
N ARG A 615 14.20 5.99 -4.44
CA ARG A 615 14.07 7.45 -4.34
C ARG A 615 15.43 8.14 -4.38
N GLU A 616 16.40 7.70 -3.56
CA GLU A 616 17.71 8.36 -3.48
C GLU A 616 18.48 8.30 -4.80
N ILE A 617 18.48 7.17 -5.51
CA ILE A 617 19.12 7.05 -6.83
C ILE A 617 18.41 7.89 -7.89
N ALA A 618 17.07 7.94 -7.90
CA ALA A 618 16.32 8.80 -8.82
C ALA A 618 16.63 10.29 -8.62
N GLU A 619 16.90 10.72 -7.39
CA GLU A 619 17.32 12.10 -7.10
C GLU A 619 18.74 12.43 -7.59
N VAL A 620 19.60 11.42 -7.76
CA VAL A 620 20.95 11.56 -8.35
C VAL A 620 20.89 11.49 -9.88
N SER A 621 20.20 10.48 -10.44
CA SER A 621 20.11 10.26 -11.89
C SER A 621 19.30 11.33 -12.62
N ARG A 622 18.28 11.90 -11.97
CA ARG A 622 17.31 12.84 -12.55
C ARG A 622 17.03 13.98 -11.57
N PRO A 623 17.99 14.90 -11.35
CA PRO A 623 17.90 15.89 -10.27
C PRO A 623 16.79 16.93 -10.46
N ASN A 624 16.29 17.13 -11.69
CA ASN A 624 15.26 18.13 -11.98
C ASN A 624 13.85 17.64 -11.63
N THR A 625 13.51 16.41 -12.05
CA THR A 625 12.19 15.80 -11.82
C THR A 625 12.16 14.95 -10.56
N LYS A 626 13.27 14.26 -10.27
CA LYS A 626 13.38 13.24 -9.21
C LYS A 626 12.43 12.06 -9.43
N GLU A 627 12.04 11.81 -10.69
CA GLU A 627 11.06 10.80 -11.08
C GLU A 627 11.74 9.48 -11.49
N ALA A 628 10.95 8.44 -11.74
CA ALA A 628 11.45 7.13 -12.16
C ALA A 628 12.05 7.16 -13.58
N PRO A 629 12.93 6.23 -13.95
CA PRO A 629 13.55 6.18 -15.27
C PRO A 629 12.57 5.81 -16.40
N ILE A 630 11.36 5.35 -16.06
CA ILE A 630 10.23 5.16 -16.97
C ILE A 630 9.01 5.81 -16.33
N MET A 631 8.27 6.63 -17.09
CA MET A 631 6.99 7.21 -16.69
C MET A 631 5.82 6.35 -17.14
N ILE A 632 4.75 6.40 -16.33
CA ILE A 632 3.49 5.73 -16.60
C ILE A 632 2.40 6.80 -16.78
N LEU A 633 1.67 6.74 -17.89
CA LEU A 633 0.45 7.52 -18.10
C LEU A 633 -0.67 6.92 -17.24
N SER A 634 -0.76 7.39 -15.99
CA SER A 634 -1.75 6.95 -15.01
C SER A 634 -2.92 7.94 -14.90
N ASP A 635 -4.13 7.39 -14.72
CA ASP A 635 -5.36 8.10 -14.38
C ASP A 635 -5.50 8.38 -12.87
N GLY A 636 -4.48 8.04 -12.08
CA GLY A 636 -4.53 8.08 -10.61
C GLY A 636 -5.18 6.85 -9.97
N THR A 637 -5.39 5.76 -10.73
CA THR A 637 -5.93 4.48 -10.22
C THR A 637 -4.94 3.31 -10.33
N VAL A 638 -3.76 3.53 -10.95
CA VAL A 638 -2.59 2.62 -10.93
C VAL A 638 -1.38 3.38 -10.39
N PHE A 639 -0.57 2.74 -9.54
CA PHE A 639 0.30 3.39 -8.54
C PHE A 639 1.78 2.96 -8.63
#